data_AF-A0A6M1RZP8-F1
#
_entry.id   AF-A0A6M1RZP8-F1
#
_cell.length_a   1.000
_cell.length_b   1.000
_cell.length_c   1.000
_cell.angle_alpha   90.00
_cell.angle_beta   90.00
_cell.angle_gamma   90.00
#
_symmetry.space_group_name_H-M   'P 1'
#
loop_
_entity.id
_entity.type
_entity.pdbx_description
1 polymer ?
#
loop_
_entity_poly.entity_id
_entity_poly.type
_entity_poly.pdbx_seq_one_letter_code
_entity_poly.pdbx_strand_id
1 'polypeptide(L)'
;MSNASLASCYHCGSAVPDGAPWKIIIDEAPQPLCCPGCEAVAHAIVEGGLESYYRYRTELPERPDERQASKAETWSVFDDPALQAQFTHPEGDEGHLRATLAVEGITCAACAWLIEHRLNALEGVTSSAVNLSHHRLRVCWDPTRIKLSQLFAELASIGYSAQPYEPDQAQARLQHEERMNVRRLIVAAVGMMQVMMFSIPIYVSDPGELSADFYALFHWLSFALATPVVLFSAQPFFRNALRDLKSGVLGMDVPVSLAIGGAYLASSYAVLFDVGEVYFDSVAMFTFFLLFGRYVEGRARRRSGHSGNALSGVLPVSAIRLEADGSERILPASELAIGDRVLIKPGHGVPADGVIEEGESSLDESMLTGEYLPVTRRIGDSVVGGSQNMENPLTMRVTHPGNTARVAGIVDLTDRAFASRPRLAQMAARMAHLFVLRLLLVTVCVTVAWWIIDPSRVLWIMISVLVVTCPCALALATPTALTAGHGQLRQRGVLITRADAIESLSNVTRVIFDKTGTLTRGEMQLTQTQPLGHHDSEHLRAIAAALEAHSEHPIARAFRPFRDATLQARHVKSHTGSGLEGTLDGAVWRLGKPDFASQQSIAVPGNGQWLLLSEDHQPRAWFKLHDGIREDAAQTVAALQARGLAVELLSGDTREAVESLADQLNIETWHAGQSPEDKLNRLRELQAQGERVVMIGDGINDVPVLAGADVAIAMNGATDLARTRADAVLMSPRLMRIHDAVDIAQATRRIMRQNMIWSVCYNFSALPLAAMGLIPPWLAAIGMSLSSLVVVGNALRLSRWRSAPTPSIAPAKPVTA
;
A
#
# COMPACT_ATOMS: atom_id res chain seq x y z
N MET A 1 -47.40 54.80 15.65
CA MET A 1 -46.38 53.79 15.26
C MET A 1 -46.82 52.46 15.83
N SER A 2 -47.51 51.65 15.01
CA SER A 2 -48.03 50.34 15.39
C SER A 2 -46.99 49.26 15.05
N ASN A 3 -46.60 48.45 16.03
CA ASN A 3 -45.82 47.23 15.83
C ASN A 3 -46.57 46.28 14.90
N ALA A 4 -46.18 46.22 13.63
CA ALA A 4 -46.52 45.10 12.77
C ALA A 4 -45.65 43.92 13.20
N SER A 5 -46.29 42.86 13.70
CA SER A 5 -45.61 41.59 14.01
C SER A 5 -44.95 41.03 12.75
N LEU A 6 -43.62 40.97 12.71
CA LEU A 6 -42.85 40.32 11.65
C LEU A 6 -43.35 38.87 11.50
N ALA A 7 -43.90 38.54 10.32
CA ALA A 7 -44.37 37.19 10.05
C ALA A 7 -43.20 36.20 10.14
N SER A 8 -43.37 35.11 10.88
CA SER A 8 -42.38 34.04 11.01
C SER A 8 -42.63 32.98 9.94
N CYS A 9 -41.56 32.43 9.38
CA CYS A 9 -41.61 31.37 8.38
C CYS A 9 -42.33 30.17 8.96
N TYR A 10 -43.36 29.73 8.26
CA TYR A 10 -44.17 28.63 8.74
C TYR A 10 -43.40 27.30 8.75
N HIS A 11 -42.31 27.13 7.97
CA HIS A 11 -41.52 25.91 7.99
C HIS A 11 -40.46 25.89 9.11
N CYS A 12 -39.63 26.91 9.20
CA CYS A 12 -38.45 26.94 10.08
C CYS A 12 -38.45 28.02 11.18
N GLY A 13 -39.47 28.89 11.21
CA GLY A 13 -39.62 29.95 12.22
C GLY A 13 -38.75 31.19 12.03
N SER A 14 -37.92 31.27 10.99
CA SER A 14 -37.12 32.47 10.67
C SER A 14 -37.99 33.66 10.26
N ALA A 15 -37.52 34.90 10.45
CA ALA A 15 -38.24 36.08 9.98
C ALA A 15 -38.44 36.03 8.46
N VAL A 16 -39.66 36.28 7.99
CA VAL A 16 -39.99 36.35 6.57
C VAL A 16 -39.58 37.73 6.06
N PRO A 17 -38.74 37.84 5.02
CA PRO A 17 -38.39 39.12 4.42
C PRO A 17 -39.64 39.86 3.92
N ASP A 18 -39.68 41.19 4.07
CA ASP A 18 -40.78 42.01 3.58
C ASP A 18 -40.94 41.83 2.05
N GLY A 19 -42.13 41.41 1.60
CA GLY A 19 -42.42 41.15 0.18
C GLY A 19 -41.94 39.80 -0.36
N ALA A 20 -41.52 38.87 0.50
CA ALA A 20 -41.16 37.51 0.10
C ALA A 20 -42.31 36.80 -0.67
N PRO A 21 -42.06 36.23 -1.85
CA PRO A 21 -43.09 35.59 -2.66
C PRO A 21 -43.43 34.17 -2.23
N TRP A 22 -42.62 33.58 -1.34
CA TRP A 22 -42.66 32.15 -1.02
C TRP A 22 -43.77 31.79 -0.03
N LYS A 23 -44.58 30.80 -0.37
CA LYS A 23 -45.73 30.38 0.45
C LYS A 23 -46.11 28.93 0.20
N ILE A 24 -46.70 28.28 1.20
CA ILE A 24 -47.31 26.96 1.09
C ILE A 24 -48.78 27.03 1.49
N ILE A 25 -49.65 26.22 0.89
CA ILE A 25 -51.05 26.10 1.31
C ILE A 25 -51.14 24.87 2.23
N ILE A 26 -51.59 25.08 3.46
CA ILE A 26 -51.82 24.01 4.46
C ILE A 26 -53.21 24.26 5.03
N ASP A 27 -54.07 23.24 5.05
CA ASP A 27 -55.47 23.36 5.51
C ASP A 27 -56.22 24.55 4.86
N GLU A 28 -56.07 24.72 3.53
CA GLU A 28 -56.64 25.81 2.71
C GLU A 28 -56.17 27.24 3.06
N ALA A 29 -55.23 27.40 4.00
CA ALA A 29 -54.66 28.68 4.38
C ALA A 29 -53.23 28.88 3.81
N PRO A 30 -52.93 30.02 3.16
CA PRO A 30 -51.58 30.32 2.71
C PRO A 30 -50.69 30.70 3.90
N GLN A 31 -49.57 30.00 4.04
CA GLN A 31 -48.58 30.19 5.09
C GLN A 31 -47.27 30.76 4.52
N PRO A 32 -46.72 31.84 5.10
CA PRO A 32 -45.54 32.51 4.55
C PRO A 32 -44.24 31.75 4.84
N LEU A 33 -43.29 31.79 3.90
CA LEU A 33 -42.00 31.12 4.00
C LEU A 33 -40.84 32.11 3.78
N CYS A 34 -39.70 31.89 4.44
CA CYS A 34 -38.59 32.85 4.41
C CYS A 34 -37.66 32.75 3.19
N CYS A 35 -37.66 31.62 2.47
CA CYS A 35 -36.73 31.37 1.36
C CYS A 35 -37.27 30.25 0.43
N PRO A 36 -36.76 30.14 -0.81
CA PRO A 36 -37.21 29.11 -1.76
C PRO A 36 -36.87 27.68 -1.30
N GLY A 37 -35.85 27.51 -0.45
CA GLY A 37 -35.55 26.21 0.17
C GLY A 37 -36.65 25.75 1.15
N CYS A 38 -37.19 26.67 1.95
CA CYS A 38 -38.32 26.35 2.83
C CYS A 38 -39.59 26.04 2.04
N GLU A 39 -39.79 26.68 0.89
CA GLU A 39 -40.90 26.39 -0.03
C GLU A 39 -40.78 25.01 -0.67
N ALA A 40 -39.61 24.68 -1.22
CA ALA A 40 -39.37 23.36 -1.81
C ALA A 40 -39.57 22.22 -0.81
N VAL A 41 -39.05 22.37 0.42
CA VAL A 41 -39.19 21.36 1.47
C VAL A 41 -40.64 21.27 1.96
N ALA A 42 -41.33 22.40 2.14
CA ALA A 42 -42.72 22.40 2.54
C ALA A 42 -43.63 21.73 1.50
N HIS A 43 -43.41 22.01 0.21
CA HIS A 43 -44.10 21.33 -0.89
C HIS A 43 -43.79 19.83 -0.91
N ALA A 44 -42.53 19.43 -0.77
CA ALA A 44 -42.16 18.01 -0.74
C ALA A 44 -42.82 17.24 0.42
N ILE A 45 -42.98 17.86 1.60
CA ILE A 45 -43.65 17.24 2.75
C ILE A 45 -45.15 17.08 2.48
N VAL A 46 -45.81 18.13 1.96
CA VAL A 46 -47.26 18.11 1.68
C VAL A 46 -47.58 17.17 0.53
N GLU A 47 -46.85 17.25 -0.59
CA GLU A 47 -46.98 16.37 -1.75
C GLU A 47 -46.64 14.91 -1.41
N GLY A 48 -45.74 14.69 -0.45
CA GLY A 48 -45.42 13.38 0.11
C GLY A 48 -46.50 12.79 1.03
N GLY A 49 -47.65 13.46 1.21
CA GLY A 49 -48.75 12.99 2.05
C GLY A 49 -48.50 13.11 3.56
N LEU A 50 -47.47 13.86 3.96
CA LEU A 50 -47.08 14.07 5.36
C LEU A 50 -47.54 15.43 5.91
N GLU A 51 -48.63 16.00 5.37
CA GLU A 51 -49.18 17.30 5.81
C GLU A 51 -49.49 17.34 7.32
N SER A 52 -49.82 16.18 7.91
CA SER A 52 -50.02 16.03 9.36
C SER A 52 -48.82 16.49 10.20
N TYR A 53 -47.61 16.50 9.63
CA TYR A 53 -46.42 17.07 10.27
C TYR A 53 -46.64 18.53 10.71
N TYR A 54 -47.25 19.36 9.86
CA TYR A 54 -47.52 20.76 10.19
C TYR A 54 -48.65 20.93 11.20
N ARG A 55 -49.62 20.00 11.19
CA ARG A 55 -50.78 20.03 12.08
C ARG A 55 -50.45 19.62 13.52
N TYR A 56 -49.54 18.65 13.69
CA TYR A 56 -49.23 18.05 14.99
C TYR A 56 -47.84 18.37 15.53
N ARG A 57 -47.02 19.18 14.84
CA ARG A 57 -45.73 19.59 15.38
C ARG A 57 -45.93 20.40 16.66
N THR A 58 -45.24 19.97 17.71
CA THR A 58 -45.19 20.68 19.00
C THR A 58 -44.02 21.66 19.06
N GLU A 59 -43.01 21.48 18.20
CA GLU A 59 -41.81 22.30 18.12
C GLU A 59 -41.43 22.57 16.66
N LEU A 60 -40.74 23.68 16.40
CA LEU A 60 -40.15 23.95 15.09
C LEU A 60 -38.95 23.01 14.86
N PRO A 61 -38.68 22.58 13.62
CA PRO A 61 -37.50 21.77 13.33
C PRO A 61 -36.24 22.47 13.85
N GLU A 62 -35.36 21.71 14.50
CA GLU A 62 -34.04 22.20 14.92
C GLU A 62 -33.36 22.84 13.71
N ARG A 63 -32.96 24.11 13.87
CA ARG A 63 -32.09 24.76 12.90
C ARG A 63 -30.87 23.85 12.72
N PRO A 64 -30.36 23.67 11.49
CA PRO A 64 -29.00 23.16 11.33
C PRO A 64 -28.10 24.07 12.17
N ASP A 65 -27.65 23.56 13.31
CA ASP A 65 -26.92 24.31 14.33
C ASP A 65 -25.72 24.97 13.63
N GLU A 66 -25.44 26.23 13.94
CA GLU A 66 -24.27 26.98 13.44
C GLU A 66 -22.96 26.20 13.69
N ARG A 67 -22.97 25.17 14.55
CA ARG A 67 -21.87 24.21 14.77
C ARG A 67 -21.51 23.31 13.58
N GLN A 68 -22.42 23.08 12.63
CA GLN A 68 -22.11 22.38 11.37
C GLN A 68 -21.63 23.37 10.29
N ALA A 69 -22.22 24.56 10.23
CA ALA A 69 -21.77 25.64 9.35
C ALA A 69 -20.36 26.15 9.72
N SER A 70 -20.05 26.33 11.01
CA SER A 70 -18.73 26.79 11.48
C SER A 70 -17.61 25.79 11.20
N LYS A 71 -17.92 24.51 11.03
CA LYS A 71 -16.95 23.48 10.60
C LYS A 71 -16.82 23.39 9.09
N ALA A 72 -17.90 23.58 8.33
CA ALA A 72 -17.85 23.63 6.87
C ALA A 72 -17.04 24.83 6.35
N GLU A 73 -17.16 26.02 6.98
CA GLU A 73 -16.31 27.18 6.69
C GLU A 73 -14.82 26.95 7.03
N THR A 74 -14.54 26.10 8.02
CA THR A 74 -13.15 25.74 8.37
C THR A 74 -12.50 24.92 7.24
N TRP A 75 -13.28 24.09 6.55
CA TRP A 75 -12.74 23.22 5.50
C TRP A 75 -12.84 23.79 4.08
N SER A 76 -13.64 24.85 3.85
CA SER A 76 -13.75 25.48 2.53
C SER A 76 -12.43 26.09 2.03
N VAL A 77 -11.50 26.40 2.94
CA VAL A 77 -10.12 26.82 2.59
C VAL A 77 -9.41 25.75 1.75
N PHE A 78 -9.70 24.47 1.97
CA PHE A 78 -9.13 23.37 1.20
C PHE A 78 -9.73 23.21 -0.20
N ASP A 79 -10.74 24.01 -0.57
CA ASP A 79 -11.25 24.07 -1.94
C ASP A 79 -10.49 25.08 -2.82
N ASP A 80 -9.53 25.82 -2.26
CA ASP A 80 -8.66 26.74 -3.00
C ASP A 80 -7.68 25.96 -3.92
N PRO A 81 -7.67 26.21 -5.24
CA PRO A 81 -6.79 25.52 -6.18
C PRO A 81 -5.28 25.68 -5.89
N ALA A 82 -4.85 26.85 -5.40
CA ALA A 82 -3.45 27.13 -5.10
C ALA A 82 -2.98 26.36 -3.86
N LEU A 83 -3.88 26.15 -2.90
CA LEU A 83 -3.61 25.32 -1.74
C LEU A 83 -3.63 23.83 -2.11
N GLN A 84 -4.61 23.39 -2.90
CA GLN A 84 -4.70 22.01 -3.36
C GLN A 84 -3.48 21.58 -4.17
N ALA A 85 -2.96 22.43 -5.05
CA ALA A 85 -1.79 22.12 -5.88
C ALA A 85 -0.53 21.71 -5.08
N GLN A 86 -0.48 22.00 -3.78
CA GLN A 86 0.64 21.64 -2.90
C GLN A 86 0.59 20.17 -2.45
N PHE A 87 -0.57 19.53 -2.45
CA PHE A 87 -0.76 18.18 -1.90
C PHE A 87 -1.72 17.28 -2.70
N THR A 88 -2.35 17.79 -3.75
CA THR A 88 -3.15 17.00 -4.69
C THR A 88 -2.34 16.69 -5.95
N HIS A 89 -2.66 15.56 -6.57
CA HIS A 89 -2.06 15.15 -7.83
C HIS A 89 -3.13 14.66 -8.80
N PRO A 90 -2.94 14.78 -10.11
CA PRO A 90 -3.83 14.17 -11.09
C PRO A 90 -3.75 12.63 -11.02
N GLU A 91 -4.88 11.96 -11.22
CA GLU A 91 -4.98 10.50 -11.28
C GLU A 91 -5.60 10.09 -12.64
N GLY A 92 -4.76 9.61 -13.56
CA GLY A 92 -5.17 9.25 -14.92
C GLY A 92 -5.46 10.47 -15.81
N ASP A 93 -6.05 10.22 -16.99
CA ASP A 93 -6.31 11.25 -18.01
C ASP A 93 -7.70 11.92 -17.86
N GLU A 94 -8.55 11.44 -16.95
CA GLU A 94 -9.96 11.86 -16.82
C GLU A 94 -10.19 13.06 -15.87
N GLY A 95 -9.13 13.80 -15.50
CA GLY A 95 -9.26 14.99 -14.65
C GLY A 95 -9.56 14.72 -13.17
N HIS A 96 -9.47 13.47 -12.72
CA HIS A 96 -9.56 13.12 -11.31
C HIS A 96 -8.35 13.64 -10.52
N LEU A 97 -8.59 14.04 -9.27
CA LEU A 97 -7.54 14.40 -8.32
C LEU A 97 -7.38 13.30 -7.27
N ARG A 98 -6.18 13.21 -6.72
CA ARG A 98 -5.84 12.35 -5.58
C ARG A 98 -5.14 13.16 -4.50
N ALA A 99 -5.35 12.77 -3.25
CA ALA A 99 -4.64 13.33 -2.11
C ALA A 99 -4.39 12.25 -1.06
N THR A 100 -3.30 12.42 -0.30
CA THR A 100 -3.03 11.65 0.91
C THR A 100 -3.32 12.52 2.12
N LEU A 101 -4.22 12.06 2.97
CA LEU A 101 -4.67 12.73 4.19
C LEU A 101 -4.17 11.98 5.42
N ALA A 102 -3.69 12.70 6.43
CA ALA A 102 -3.49 12.15 7.77
C ALA A 102 -4.82 12.12 8.52
N VAL A 103 -5.20 10.97 9.06
CA VAL A 103 -6.51 10.77 9.72
C VAL A 103 -6.32 10.33 11.17
N GLU A 104 -6.91 11.07 12.10
CA GLU A 104 -6.79 10.85 13.53
C GLU A 104 -7.83 9.86 14.08
N GLY A 105 -7.47 9.08 15.09
CA GLY A 105 -8.40 8.18 15.80
C GLY A 105 -8.69 6.84 15.11
N ILE A 106 -7.90 6.46 14.10
CA ILE A 106 -7.97 5.11 13.50
C ILE A 106 -7.23 4.13 14.42
N THR A 107 -7.96 3.18 15.00
CA THR A 107 -7.41 2.24 16.00
C THR A 107 -7.48 0.78 15.58
N CYS A 108 -8.36 0.44 14.64
CA CYS A 108 -8.57 -0.94 14.22
C CYS A 108 -8.95 -1.05 12.74
N ALA A 109 -8.97 -2.29 12.23
CA ALA A 109 -9.34 -2.56 10.85
C ALA A 109 -10.79 -2.14 10.51
N ALA A 110 -11.70 -2.17 11.50
CA ALA A 110 -13.09 -1.75 11.35
C ALA A 110 -13.22 -0.23 11.17
N CYS A 111 -12.37 0.57 11.85
CA CYS A 111 -12.32 2.03 11.66
C CYS A 111 -12.07 2.39 10.20
N ALA A 112 -11.04 1.76 9.64
CA ALA A 112 -10.63 1.99 8.28
C ALA A 112 -11.66 1.48 7.27
N TRP A 113 -12.29 0.32 7.53
CA TRP A 113 -13.40 -0.16 6.69
C TRP A 113 -14.58 0.82 6.67
N LEU A 114 -14.94 1.40 7.83
CA LEU A 114 -16.01 2.39 7.92
C LEU A 114 -15.69 3.65 7.09
N ILE A 115 -14.46 4.17 7.21
CA ILE A 115 -14.00 5.32 6.42
C ILE A 115 -14.09 5.01 4.93
N GLU A 116 -13.49 3.90 4.49
CA GLU A 116 -13.47 3.48 3.08
C GLU A 116 -14.88 3.26 2.54
N HIS A 117 -15.73 2.56 3.30
CA HIS A 117 -17.10 2.26 2.88
C HIS A 117 -17.95 3.52 2.75
N ARG A 118 -17.78 4.48 3.65
CA ARG A 118 -18.53 5.74 3.63
C ARG A 118 -18.09 6.66 2.51
N LEU A 119 -16.78 6.84 2.32
CA LEU A 119 -16.27 7.68 1.25
C LEU A 119 -16.52 7.08 -0.14
N ASN A 120 -16.34 5.76 -0.31
CA ASN A 120 -16.62 5.09 -1.59
C ASN A 120 -18.11 5.04 -1.95
N ALA A 121 -19.01 5.36 -1.02
CA ALA A 121 -20.44 5.48 -1.29
C ALA A 121 -20.84 6.87 -1.80
N LEU A 122 -19.95 7.86 -1.72
CA LEU A 122 -20.22 9.22 -2.18
C LEU A 122 -20.07 9.32 -3.69
N GLU A 123 -21.03 9.97 -4.33
CA GLU A 123 -20.97 10.23 -5.77
C GLU A 123 -19.84 11.24 -6.07
N GLY A 124 -18.94 10.88 -6.99
CA GLY A 124 -17.73 11.67 -7.28
C GLY A 124 -16.46 11.19 -6.58
N VAL A 125 -16.54 10.22 -5.65
CA VAL A 125 -15.35 9.53 -5.13
C VAL A 125 -15.09 8.28 -5.96
N THR A 126 -13.93 8.21 -6.62
CA THR A 126 -13.52 7.06 -7.43
C THR A 126 -12.96 5.95 -6.56
N SER A 127 -12.12 6.30 -5.58
CA SER A 127 -11.61 5.35 -4.60
C SER A 127 -11.10 6.02 -3.33
N SER A 128 -11.19 5.30 -2.21
CA SER A 128 -10.64 5.67 -0.91
C SER A 128 -10.05 4.44 -0.23
N ALA A 129 -8.89 4.63 0.40
CA ALA A 129 -8.05 3.54 0.86
C ALA A 129 -7.24 3.96 2.10
N VAL A 130 -7.43 3.26 3.22
CA VAL A 130 -6.85 3.64 4.53
C VAL A 130 -5.69 2.73 4.92
N ASN A 131 -4.51 3.33 5.01
CA ASN A 131 -3.33 2.75 5.61
C ASN A 131 -3.39 2.85 7.15
N LEU A 132 -3.82 1.77 7.79
CA LEU A 132 -3.94 1.66 9.25
C LEU A 132 -2.59 1.82 9.98
N SER A 133 -1.49 1.36 9.38
CA SER A 133 -0.17 1.39 10.03
C SER A 133 0.39 2.80 10.16
N HIS A 134 0.06 3.67 9.19
CA HIS A 134 0.55 5.04 9.11
C HIS A 134 -0.52 6.10 9.38
N HIS A 135 -1.76 5.68 9.68
CA HIS A 135 -2.90 6.57 9.90
C HIS A 135 -3.12 7.53 8.71
N ARG A 136 -2.98 6.99 7.49
CA ARG A 136 -3.17 7.75 6.24
C ARG A 136 -4.39 7.26 5.48
N LEU A 137 -5.11 8.17 4.88
CA LEU A 137 -6.17 7.92 3.93
C LEU A 137 -5.72 8.46 2.57
N ARG A 138 -5.68 7.61 1.56
CA ARG A 138 -5.58 8.03 0.17
C ARG A 138 -6.99 8.15 -0.37
N VAL A 139 -7.34 9.29 -0.96
CA VAL A 139 -8.64 9.51 -1.61
C VAL A 139 -8.43 10.03 -3.02
N CYS A 140 -9.20 9.48 -3.95
CA CYS A 140 -9.27 9.91 -5.34
C CYS A 140 -10.71 10.28 -5.67
N TRP A 141 -10.90 11.48 -6.21
CA TRP A 141 -12.20 12.06 -6.47
C TRP A 141 -12.21 12.93 -7.73
N ASP A 142 -13.40 13.13 -8.27
CA ASP A 142 -13.69 14.09 -9.32
C ASP A 142 -13.99 15.46 -8.69
N PRO A 143 -13.10 16.46 -8.83
CA PRO A 143 -13.29 17.78 -8.23
C PRO A 143 -14.50 18.54 -8.81
N THR A 144 -15.02 18.12 -9.96
CA THR A 144 -16.22 18.73 -10.57
C THR A 144 -17.51 18.25 -9.89
N ARG A 145 -17.49 17.06 -9.28
CA ARG A 145 -18.66 16.44 -8.64
C ARG A 145 -18.67 16.62 -7.13
N ILE A 146 -17.52 16.46 -6.47
CA ILE A 146 -17.40 16.54 -5.02
C ILE A 146 -16.20 17.41 -4.62
N LYS A 147 -16.44 18.30 -3.66
CA LYS A 147 -15.39 19.20 -3.13
C LYS A 147 -14.60 18.52 -2.00
N LEU A 148 -13.34 18.90 -1.84
CA LEU A 148 -12.49 18.33 -0.79
C LEU A 148 -13.01 18.69 0.61
N SER A 149 -13.57 19.88 0.78
CA SER A 149 -14.25 20.30 2.02
C SER A 149 -15.39 19.35 2.43
N GLN A 150 -16.14 18.82 1.45
CA GLN A 150 -17.22 17.88 1.70
C GLN A 150 -16.69 16.51 2.15
N LEU A 151 -15.55 16.08 1.61
CA LEU A 151 -14.87 14.86 2.07
C LEU A 151 -14.41 14.99 3.53
N PHE A 152 -13.88 16.15 3.93
CA PHE A 152 -13.54 16.42 5.33
C PHE A 152 -14.77 16.44 6.24
N ALA A 153 -15.87 17.04 5.77
CA ALA A 153 -17.13 17.05 6.50
C ALA A 153 -17.69 15.64 6.72
N GLU A 154 -17.61 14.78 5.71
CA GLU A 154 -18.04 13.38 5.81
C GLU A 154 -17.17 12.57 6.77
N LEU A 155 -15.85 12.74 6.73
CA LEU A 155 -14.96 12.11 7.73
C LEU A 155 -15.30 12.55 9.15
N ALA A 156 -15.59 13.84 9.35
CA ALA A 156 -15.98 14.36 10.65
C ALA A 156 -17.36 13.84 11.10
N SER A 157 -18.30 13.61 10.18
CA SER A 157 -19.64 13.08 10.46
C SER A 157 -19.59 11.68 11.08
N ILE A 158 -18.63 10.86 10.63
CA ILE A 158 -18.37 9.51 11.18
C ILE A 158 -17.33 9.50 12.31
N GLY A 159 -16.88 10.68 12.76
CA GLY A 159 -16.05 10.85 13.95
C GLY A 159 -14.54 10.79 13.74
N TYR A 160 -14.06 11.01 12.51
CA TYR A 160 -12.64 11.11 12.18
C TYR A 160 -12.24 12.53 11.79
N SER A 161 -11.12 13.01 12.33
CA SER A 161 -10.51 14.27 11.91
C SER A 161 -9.45 13.97 10.85
N ALA A 162 -9.41 14.74 9.78
CA ALA A 162 -8.43 14.56 8.71
C ALA A 162 -7.86 15.89 8.24
N GLN A 163 -6.65 15.83 7.66
CA GLN A 163 -5.94 16.98 7.10
C GLN A 163 -4.96 16.51 6.02
N PRO A 164 -4.46 17.40 5.14
CA PRO A 164 -3.38 17.05 4.22
C PRO A 164 -2.18 16.45 4.95
N TYR A 165 -1.59 15.42 4.36
CA TYR A 165 -0.44 14.73 4.95
C TYR A 165 0.84 15.57 4.77
N GLU A 166 1.39 16.03 5.90
CA GLU A 166 2.74 16.59 5.99
C GLU A 166 3.66 15.64 6.79
N PRO A 167 4.83 15.24 6.27
CA PRO A 167 5.71 14.27 6.92
C PRO A 167 6.05 14.59 8.38
N ASP A 168 6.48 15.83 8.66
CA ASP A 168 6.95 16.22 9.99
C ASP A 168 5.83 16.31 11.01
N GLN A 169 4.70 16.92 10.65
CA GLN A 169 3.55 17.05 11.55
C GLN A 169 2.89 15.70 11.84
N ALA A 170 2.72 14.85 10.83
CA ALA A 170 2.12 13.54 10.99
C ALA A 170 3.02 12.63 11.86
N GLN A 171 4.33 12.68 11.65
CA GLN A 171 5.30 11.95 12.47
C GLN A 171 5.27 12.41 13.93
N ALA A 172 5.24 13.73 14.19
CA ALA A 172 5.16 14.28 15.54
C ALA A 172 3.86 13.88 16.26
N ARG A 173 2.73 13.84 15.55
CA ARG A 173 1.44 13.39 16.10
C ARG A 173 1.44 11.91 16.45
N LEU A 174 1.96 11.06 15.56
CA LEU A 174 2.11 9.62 15.82
C LEU A 174 2.97 9.35 17.06
N GLN A 175 4.03 10.13 17.25
CA GLN A 175 4.86 10.07 18.46
C GLN A 175 4.12 10.55 19.71
N HIS A 176 3.32 11.61 19.60
CA HIS A 176 2.51 12.10 20.71
C HIS A 176 1.47 11.06 21.16
N GLU A 177 0.73 10.47 20.22
CA GLU A 177 -0.22 9.39 20.50
C GLU A 177 0.47 8.18 21.14
N GLU A 178 1.66 7.81 20.67
CA GLU A 178 2.45 6.71 21.26
C GLU A 178 2.82 7.00 22.71
N ARG A 179 3.32 8.21 23.00
CA ARG A 179 3.64 8.62 24.38
C ARG A 179 2.39 8.58 25.25
N MET A 180 1.22 8.97 24.73
CA MET A 180 -0.02 8.91 25.49
C MET A 180 -0.48 7.47 25.76
N ASN A 181 -0.35 6.57 24.79
CA ASN A 181 -0.66 5.15 24.97
C ASN A 181 0.28 4.48 25.98
N VAL A 182 1.57 4.84 25.97
CA VAL A 182 2.52 4.38 26.99
C VAL A 182 2.13 4.90 28.38
N ARG A 183 1.74 6.18 28.51
CA ARG A 183 1.25 6.73 29.79
C ARG A 183 0.01 5.99 30.30
N ARG A 184 -0.99 5.75 29.44
CA ARG A 184 -2.19 4.95 29.78
C ARG A 184 -1.83 3.55 30.23
N LEU A 185 -0.87 2.91 29.55
CA LEU A 185 -0.37 1.59 29.91
C LEU A 185 0.33 1.59 31.29
N ILE A 186 1.18 2.59 31.57
CA ILE A 186 1.85 2.73 32.87
C ILE A 186 0.80 2.92 33.98
N VAL A 187 -0.17 3.81 33.79
CA VAL A 187 -1.26 4.03 34.77
C VAL A 187 -2.06 2.75 35.00
N ALA A 188 -2.39 2.02 33.93
CA ALA A 188 -3.09 0.74 34.05
C ALA A 188 -2.26 -0.33 34.76
N ALA A 189 -0.95 -0.40 34.49
CA ALA A 189 -0.03 -1.34 35.13
C ALA A 189 0.11 -1.08 36.63
N VAL A 190 0.33 0.19 37.00
CA VAL A 190 0.43 0.60 38.40
C VAL A 190 -0.91 0.37 39.10
N GLY A 191 -2.02 0.82 38.50
CA GLY A 191 -3.36 0.62 39.06
C GLY A 191 -3.69 -0.86 39.26
N MET A 192 -3.43 -1.72 38.27
CA MET A 192 -3.56 -3.17 38.39
C MET A 192 -2.74 -3.71 39.56
N MET A 193 -1.46 -3.39 39.63
CA MET A 193 -0.56 -3.92 40.66
C MET A 193 -1.03 -3.50 42.07
N GLN A 194 -1.45 -2.25 42.25
CA GLN A 194 -1.92 -1.75 43.54
C GLN A 194 -3.29 -2.34 43.91
N VAL A 195 -4.24 -2.41 42.99
CA VAL A 195 -5.55 -3.05 43.25
C VAL A 195 -5.38 -4.53 43.59
N MET A 196 -4.49 -5.24 42.88
CA MET A 196 -4.18 -6.64 43.20
C MET A 196 -3.54 -6.80 44.59
N MET A 197 -2.67 -5.89 45.00
CA MET A 197 -2.07 -5.91 46.34
C MET A 197 -3.13 -5.87 47.45
N PHE A 198 -4.22 -5.12 47.25
CA PHE A 198 -5.35 -5.06 48.20
C PHE A 198 -6.36 -6.19 48.02
N SER A 199 -6.45 -6.78 46.83
CA SER A 199 -7.39 -7.85 46.53
C SER A 199 -6.87 -9.25 46.90
N ILE A 200 -5.55 -9.48 46.85
CA ILE A 200 -4.94 -10.78 47.23
C ILE A 200 -5.27 -11.18 48.68
N PRO A 201 -5.15 -10.29 49.69
CA PRO A 201 -5.57 -10.63 51.04
C PRO A 201 -7.03 -11.09 51.10
N ILE A 202 -7.92 -10.46 50.33
CA ILE A 202 -9.35 -10.83 50.29
C ILE A 202 -9.54 -12.24 49.73
N TYR A 203 -8.75 -12.67 48.74
CA TYR A 203 -8.84 -14.02 48.16
C TYR A 203 -8.19 -15.12 49.00
N VAL A 204 -7.15 -14.79 49.77
CA VAL A 204 -6.32 -15.77 50.50
C VAL A 204 -6.77 -15.94 51.95
N SER A 205 -7.45 -14.95 52.53
CA SER A 205 -7.93 -15.03 53.92
C SER A 205 -9.15 -15.93 54.03
N ASP A 206 -9.18 -16.78 55.04
CA ASP A 206 -10.37 -17.57 55.35
C ASP A 206 -11.50 -16.66 55.90
N PRO A 207 -12.78 -17.06 55.77
CA PRO A 207 -13.90 -16.28 56.30
C PRO A 207 -13.73 -15.98 57.80
N GLY A 208 -13.53 -14.70 58.14
CA GLY A 208 -13.37 -14.22 59.52
C GLY A 208 -11.93 -13.93 59.97
N GLU A 209 -10.91 -14.22 59.17
CA GLU A 209 -9.51 -13.84 59.48
C GLU A 209 -9.23 -12.35 59.23
N LEU A 210 -9.92 -11.75 58.25
CA LEU A 210 -9.83 -10.33 57.95
C LEU A 210 -10.89 -9.56 58.74
N SER A 211 -10.50 -8.49 59.45
CA SER A 211 -11.50 -7.64 60.12
C SER A 211 -12.39 -6.93 59.09
N ALA A 212 -13.65 -6.68 59.45
CA ALA A 212 -14.60 -5.97 58.60
C ALA A 212 -14.09 -4.57 58.18
N ASP A 213 -13.38 -3.88 59.08
CA ASP A 213 -12.78 -2.57 58.81
C ASP A 213 -11.69 -2.64 57.73
N PHE A 214 -10.82 -3.66 57.78
CA PHE A 214 -9.80 -3.87 56.75
C PHE A 214 -10.43 -4.28 55.41
N TYR A 215 -11.48 -5.09 55.45
CA TYR A 215 -12.22 -5.50 54.25
C TYR A 215 -12.82 -4.29 53.53
N ALA A 216 -13.54 -3.42 54.27
CA ALA A 216 -14.09 -2.18 53.73
C ALA A 216 -12.99 -1.23 53.23
N LEU A 217 -11.91 -1.07 53.98
CA LEU A 217 -10.77 -0.23 53.59
C LEU A 217 -10.16 -0.69 52.26
N PHE A 218 -9.91 -1.98 52.09
CA PHE A 218 -9.34 -2.54 50.86
C PHE A 218 -10.25 -2.36 49.66
N HIS A 219 -11.57 -2.48 49.84
CA HIS A 219 -12.55 -2.20 48.79
C HIS A 219 -12.59 -0.72 48.39
N TRP A 220 -12.57 0.21 49.35
CA TRP A 220 -12.52 1.64 49.07
C TRP A 220 -11.22 2.07 48.40
N LEU A 221 -10.08 1.53 48.84
CA LEU A 221 -8.78 1.75 48.19
C LEU A 221 -8.78 1.20 46.76
N SER A 222 -9.32 0.00 46.56
CA SER A 222 -9.45 -0.62 45.24
C SER A 222 -10.35 0.21 44.31
N PHE A 223 -11.46 0.74 44.81
CA PHE A 223 -12.33 1.67 44.08
C PHE A 223 -11.57 2.94 43.65
N ALA A 224 -10.88 3.60 44.58
CA ALA A 224 -10.13 4.82 44.32
C ALA A 224 -9.01 4.60 43.28
N LEU A 225 -8.33 3.45 43.33
CA LEU A 225 -7.25 3.10 42.42
C LEU A 225 -7.74 2.59 41.05
N ALA A 226 -8.89 1.91 41.00
CA ALA A 226 -9.50 1.47 39.74
C ALA A 226 -10.12 2.62 38.95
N THR A 227 -10.60 3.67 39.63
CA THR A 227 -11.19 4.86 39.01
C THR A 227 -10.30 5.50 37.92
N PRO A 228 -9.03 5.88 38.17
CA PRO A 228 -8.16 6.43 37.13
C PRO A 228 -7.87 5.42 36.02
N VAL A 229 -7.81 4.11 36.32
CA VAL A 229 -7.63 3.08 35.29
C VAL A 229 -8.82 3.09 34.33
N VAL A 230 -10.05 3.16 34.83
CA VAL A 230 -11.26 3.18 34.00
C VAL A 230 -11.42 4.52 33.26
N LEU A 231 -11.29 5.65 33.95
CA LEU A 231 -11.58 6.96 33.37
C LEU A 231 -10.48 7.48 32.44
N PHE A 232 -9.22 7.12 32.69
CA PHE A 232 -8.09 7.58 31.87
C PHE A 232 -7.54 6.49 30.95
N SER A 233 -7.20 5.31 31.50
CA SER A 233 -6.58 4.24 30.71
C SER A 233 -7.58 3.54 29.79
N ALA A 234 -8.80 3.26 30.26
CA ALA A 234 -9.84 2.61 29.45
C ALA A 234 -10.66 3.58 28.57
N GLN A 235 -10.45 4.89 28.69
CA GLN A 235 -11.09 5.93 27.87
C GLN A 235 -11.13 5.62 26.36
N PRO A 236 -10.05 5.10 25.72
CA PRO A 236 -10.08 4.81 24.29
C PRO A 236 -11.10 3.74 23.91
N PHE A 237 -11.33 2.73 24.77
CA PHE A 237 -12.31 1.68 24.52
C PHE A 237 -13.72 2.28 24.50
N PHE A 238 -14.07 3.07 25.52
CA PHE A 238 -15.39 3.73 25.59
C PHE A 238 -15.64 4.67 24.42
N ARG A 239 -14.65 5.48 24.05
CA ARG A 239 -14.78 6.41 22.91
C ARG A 239 -15.01 5.65 21.60
N ASN A 240 -14.28 4.57 21.36
CA ASN A 240 -14.44 3.77 20.17
C ASN A 240 -15.78 3.02 20.18
N ALA A 241 -16.19 2.44 21.30
CA ALA A 241 -17.49 1.77 21.43
C ALA A 241 -18.67 2.69 21.12
N LEU A 242 -18.63 3.93 21.62
CA LEU A 242 -19.64 4.95 21.32
C LEU A 242 -19.69 5.28 19.82
N ARG A 243 -18.53 5.39 19.16
CA ARG A 243 -18.46 5.62 17.71
C ARG A 243 -18.97 4.41 16.93
N ASP A 244 -18.59 3.21 17.32
CA ASP A 244 -19.03 1.95 16.70
C ASP A 244 -20.57 1.81 16.80
N LEU A 245 -21.16 2.19 17.93
CA LEU A 245 -22.62 2.20 18.12
C LEU A 245 -23.30 3.28 17.26
N LYS A 246 -22.74 4.50 17.20
CA LYS A 246 -23.27 5.60 16.35
C LYS A 246 -23.20 5.28 14.86
N SER A 247 -22.18 4.54 14.43
CA SER A 247 -21.98 4.17 13.03
C SER A 247 -22.78 2.95 12.59
N GLY A 248 -23.43 2.23 13.51
CA GLY A 248 -24.16 0.99 13.23
C GLY A 248 -23.26 -0.23 12.98
N VAL A 249 -21.93 -0.10 13.16
CA VAL A 249 -20.95 -1.16 12.92
C VAL A 249 -20.32 -1.55 14.26
N LEU A 250 -20.85 -2.60 14.87
CA LEU A 250 -20.35 -3.13 16.14
C LEU A 250 -18.92 -3.65 15.99
N GLY A 251 -17.96 -3.00 16.65
CA GLY A 251 -16.58 -3.43 16.76
C GLY A 251 -16.25 -4.07 18.10
N MET A 252 -15.00 -4.52 18.25
CA MET A 252 -14.50 -5.20 19.45
C MET A 252 -14.51 -4.33 20.71
N ASP A 253 -14.54 -3.00 20.56
CA ASP A 253 -14.53 -2.08 21.69
C ASP A 253 -15.89 -2.08 22.42
N VAL A 254 -16.98 -2.46 21.75
CA VAL A 254 -18.33 -2.54 22.34
C VAL A 254 -18.40 -3.57 23.49
N PRO A 255 -18.12 -4.88 23.29
CA PRO A 255 -18.17 -5.85 24.39
C PRO A 255 -17.13 -5.55 25.48
N VAL A 256 -15.95 -5.02 25.13
CA VAL A 256 -14.93 -4.61 26.09
C VAL A 256 -15.43 -3.48 26.99
N SER A 257 -16.02 -2.45 26.41
CA SER A 257 -16.60 -1.32 27.16
C SER A 257 -17.77 -1.75 28.04
N LEU A 258 -18.63 -2.66 27.57
CA LEU A 258 -19.70 -3.23 28.38
C LEU A 258 -19.15 -4.02 29.58
N ALA A 259 -18.10 -4.82 29.37
CA ALA A 259 -17.45 -5.58 30.43
C ALA A 259 -16.78 -4.66 31.47
N ILE A 260 -15.92 -3.73 31.05
CA ILE A 260 -15.22 -2.79 31.95
C ILE A 260 -16.22 -1.90 32.68
N GLY A 261 -17.15 -1.27 31.94
CA GLY A 261 -18.14 -0.36 32.49
C GLY A 261 -19.11 -1.07 33.43
N GLY A 262 -19.64 -2.22 33.02
CA GLY A 262 -20.56 -3.02 33.82
C GLY A 262 -19.92 -3.53 35.12
N ALA A 263 -18.72 -4.10 35.04
CA ALA A 263 -17.98 -4.57 36.21
C ALA A 263 -17.64 -3.42 37.18
N TYR A 264 -17.20 -2.28 36.65
CA TYR A 264 -16.87 -1.11 37.48
C TYR A 264 -18.11 -0.52 38.16
N LEU A 265 -19.22 -0.34 37.43
CA LEU A 265 -20.46 0.20 38.00
C LEU A 265 -21.05 -0.74 39.06
N ALA A 266 -21.07 -2.05 38.78
CA ALA A 266 -21.55 -3.04 39.75
C ALA A 266 -20.67 -3.08 41.01
N SER A 267 -19.34 -3.05 40.85
CA SER A 267 -18.40 -3.00 41.98
C SER A 267 -18.51 -1.70 42.77
N SER A 268 -18.73 -0.57 42.09
CA SER A 268 -18.94 0.73 42.74
C SER A 268 -20.24 0.74 43.54
N TYR A 269 -21.31 0.16 42.99
CA TYR A 269 -22.57 -0.03 43.71
C TYR A 269 -22.37 -0.91 44.94
N ALA A 270 -21.64 -2.02 44.80
CA ALA A 270 -21.36 -2.93 45.90
C ALA A 270 -20.61 -2.27 47.07
N VAL A 271 -19.62 -1.42 46.77
CA VAL A 271 -18.87 -0.69 47.81
C VAL A 271 -19.69 0.43 48.45
N LEU A 272 -20.53 1.14 47.68
CA LEU A 272 -21.32 2.26 48.20
C LEU A 272 -22.49 1.82 49.07
N PHE A 273 -23.09 0.67 48.76
CA PHE A 273 -24.29 0.16 49.44
C PHE A 273 -24.02 -1.07 50.31
N ASP A 274 -22.76 -1.52 50.39
CA ASP A 274 -22.31 -2.70 51.14
C ASP A 274 -23.08 -3.98 50.74
N VAL A 275 -23.25 -4.20 49.44
CA VAL A 275 -24.04 -5.31 48.87
C VAL A 275 -23.35 -6.00 47.69
N GLY A 276 -23.19 -7.32 47.78
CA GLY A 276 -22.66 -8.13 46.68
C GLY A 276 -21.13 -8.14 46.56
N GLU A 277 -20.62 -8.70 45.46
CA GLU A 277 -19.19 -8.89 45.22
C GLU A 277 -18.54 -7.73 44.44
N VAL A 278 -17.25 -7.53 44.67
CA VAL A 278 -16.43 -6.45 44.11
C VAL A 278 -15.40 -7.03 43.13
N TYR A 279 -15.25 -6.41 41.95
CA TYR A 279 -14.41 -6.90 40.85
C TYR A 279 -13.44 -5.83 40.30
N PHE A 280 -12.99 -4.89 41.14
CA PHE A 280 -12.05 -3.83 40.71
C PHE A 280 -10.70 -4.39 40.22
N ASP A 281 -10.26 -5.50 40.79
CA ASP A 281 -9.08 -6.26 40.37
C ASP A 281 -9.21 -6.73 38.92
N SER A 282 -10.34 -7.35 38.60
CA SER A 282 -10.66 -7.86 37.27
C SER A 282 -10.73 -6.71 36.27
N VAL A 283 -11.34 -5.57 36.64
CA VAL A 283 -11.39 -4.36 35.81
C VAL A 283 -9.99 -3.81 35.51
N ALA A 284 -9.14 -3.68 36.53
CA ALA A 284 -7.80 -3.12 36.39
C ALA A 284 -6.86 -4.06 35.60
N MET A 285 -6.87 -5.36 35.93
CA MET A 285 -6.13 -6.39 35.20
C MET A 285 -6.54 -6.43 33.73
N PHE A 286 -7.85 -6.47 33.47
CA PHE A 286 -8.38 -6.56 32.12
C PHE A 286 -7.98 -5.35 31.28
N THR A 287 -8.12 -4.14 31.83
CA THR A 287 -7.71 -2.89 31.17
C THR A 287 -6.22 -2.90 30.84
N PHE A 288 -5.37 -3.33 31.78
CA PHE A 288 -3.93 -3.42 31.57
C PHE A 288 -3.57 -4.42 30.47
N PHE A 289 -4.04 -5.67 30.56
CA PHE A 289 -3.66 -6.71 29.60
C PHE A 289 -4.13 -6.39 28.18
N LEU A 290 -5.31 -5.79 28.02
CA LEU A 290 -5.78 -5.31 26.72
C LEU A 290 -4.90 -4.18 26.16
N LEU A 291 -4.58 -3.18 26.99
CA LEU A 291 -3.70 -2.08 26.57
C LEU A 291 -2.31 -2.59 26.23
N PHE A 292 -1.77 -3.54 27.02
CA PHE A 292 -0.48 -4.16 26.78
C PHE A 292 -0.48 -4.94 25.46
N GLY A 293 -1.50 -5.78 25.23
CA GLY A 293 -1.68 -6.50 23.98
C GLY A 293 -1.72 -5.55 22.78
N ARG A 294 -2.55 -4.50 22.84
CA ARG A 294 -2.64 -3.47 21.79
C ARG A 294 -1.33 -2.69 21.59
N TYR A 295 -0.60 -2.43 22.67
CA TYR A 295 0.70 -1.76 22.60
C TYR A 295 1.73 -2.62 21.86
N VAL A 296 1.85 -3.89 22.24
CA VAL A 296 2.76 -4.85 21.58
C VAL A 296 2.36 -5.04 20.11
N GLU A 297 1.07 -5.18 19.83
CA GLU A 297 0.49 -5.28 18.49
C GLU A 297 0.82 -4.04 17.63
N GLY A 298 0.54 -2.84 18.14
CA GLY A 298 0.82 -1.58 17.46
C GLY A 298 2.32 -1.44 17.16
N ARG A 299 3.18 -1.79 18.11
CA ARG A 299 4.64 -1.79 17.95
C ARG A 299 5.12 -2.80 16.91
N ALA A 300 4.55 -4.01 16.89
CA ALA A 300 4.87 -5.05 15.91
C ALA A 300 4.49 -4.65 14.48
N ARG A 301 3.29 -4.08 14.30
CA ARG A 301 2.86 -3.54 12.99
C ARG A 301 3.74 -2.39 12.54
N ARG A 302 4.03 -1.42 13.42
CA ARG A 302 4.89 -0.28 13.09
C ARG A 302 6.29 -0.72 12.71
N ARG A 303 6.91 -1.63 13.47
CA ARG A 303 8.23 -2.20 13.10
C ARG A 303 8.24 -2.82 11.71
N SER A 304 7.14 -3.46 11.32
CA SER A 304 6.99 -4.09 10.00
C SER A 304 6.65 -3.07 8.89
N GLY A 305 5.99 -1.96 9.23
CA GLY A 305 5.62 -0.87 8.31
C GLY A 305 6.61 0.29 8.21
N HIS A 306 7.55 0.44 9.16
CA HIS A 306 8.41 1.62 9.34
C HIS A 306 9.28 2.00 8.13
N SER A 307 9.48 1.08 7.20
CA SER A 307 10.22 1.33 5.98
C SER A 307 9.44 2.10 4.90
N GLY A 308 8.15 2.43 5.11
CA GLY A 308 7.40 3.34 4.22
C GLY A 308 7.86 4.80 4.31
N ASN A 309 8.25 5.27 5.50
CA ASN A 309 8.69 6.65 5.71
C ASN A 309 10.18 6.86 5.38
N ALA A 310 10.97 5.78 5.34
CA ALA A 310 12.39 5.86 5.00
C ALA A 310 12.60 6.44 3.59
N LEU A 311 11.66 6.21 2.67
CA LEU A 311 11.73 6.67 1.28
C LEU A 311 11.25 8.12 1.11
N SER A 312 10.43 8.64 2.02
CA SER A 312 9.96 10.04 2.00
C SER A 312 11.07 11.05 2.30
N GLY A 313 12.22 10.61 2.82
CA GLY A 313 13.43 11.42 3.04
C GLY A 313 14.62 11.03 2.16
N VAL A 314 14.40 10.21 1.12
CA VAL A 314 15.46 9.77 0.19
C VAL A 314 15.86 10.89 -0.76
N LEU A 315 14.92 11.72 -1.19
CA LEU A 315 15.25 12.91 -1.94
C LEU A 315 15.77 13.99 -0.96
N PRO A 316 16.95 14.57 -1.21
CA PRO A 316 17.45 15.68 -0.40
C PRO A 316 16.51 16.89 -0.49
N VAL A 317 16.41 17.63 0.61
CA VAL A 317 15.52 18.81 0.72
C VAL A 317 16.03 19.97 -0.15
N SER A 318 17.34 20.01 -0.42
CA SER A 318 17.98 21.04 -1.23
C SER A 318 18.86 20.43 -2.32
N ALA A 319 19.08 21.22 -3.36
CA ALA A 319 19.96 20.93 -4.47
C ALA A 319 20.92 22.11 -4.72
N ILE A 320 22.09 21.81 -5.31
CA ILE A 320 23.05 22.83 -5.75
C ILE A 320 22.90 22.97 -7.26
N ARG A 321 22.24 24.03 -7.73
CA ARG A 321 22.16 24.36 -9.15
C ARG A 321 23.39 25.14 -9.58
N LEU A 322 23.94 24.79 -10.73
CA LEU A 322 24.95 25.56 -11.42
C LEU A 322 24.27 26.56 -12.35
N GLU A 323 24.52 27.85 -12.14
CA GLU A 323 24.04 28.92 -13.00
C GLU A 323 24.85 28.99 -14.31
N ALA A 324 24.38 29.76 -15.28
CA ALA A 324 25.04 29.89 -16.59
C ALA A 324 26.46 30.46 -16.53
N ASP A 325 26.79 31.20 -15.46
CA ASP A 325 28.12 31.75 -15.18
C ASP A 325 29.04 30.78 -14.41
N GLY A 326 28.56 29.57 -14.10
CA GLY A 326 29.26 28.55 -13.33
C GLY A 326 29.19 28.74 -11.82
N SER A 327 28.44 29.72 -11.32
CA SER A 327 28.24 29.91 -9.88
C SER A 327 27.29 28.86 -9.28
N GLU A 328 27.54 28.49 -8.02
CA GLU A 328 26.73 27.53 -7.26
C GLU A 328 25.61 28.25 -6.50
N ARG A 329 24.35 27.84 -6.71
CA ARG A 329 23.19 28.30 -5.94
C ARG A 329 22.49 27.14 -5.24
N ILE A 330 22.30 27.26 -3.92
CA ILE A 330 21.52 26.30 -3.14
C ILE A 330 20.04 26.71 -3.19
N LEU A 331 19.16 25.78 -3.57
CA LEU A 331 17.72 25.97 -3.63
C LEU A 331 16.99 24.73 -3.11
N PRO A 332 15.71 24.83 -2.73
CA PRO A 332 14.88 23.67 -2.45
C PRO A 332 14.81 22.72 -3.65
N ALA A 333 14.92 21.40 -3.42
CA ALA A 333 14.87 20.43 -4.52
C ALA A 333 13.53 20.43 -5.27
N SER A 334 12.46 20.90 -4.63
CA SER A 334 11.13 21.11 -5.24
C SER A 334 11.08 22.21 -6.30
N GLU A 335 12.08 23.11 -6.34
CA GLU A 335 12.16 24.20 -7.31
C GLU A 335 12.99 23.83 -8.55
N LEU A 336 13.57 22.63 -8.60
CA LEU A 336 14.31 22.16 -9.78
C LEU A 336 13.39 22.02 -10.99
N ALA A 337 13.88 22.44 -12.16
CA ALA A 337 13.19 22.30 -13.44
C ALA A 337 13.93 21.33 -14.38
N ILE A 338 13.21 20.81 -15.37
CA ILE A 338 13.80 20.04 -16.46
C ILE A 338 14.86 20.91 -17.17
N GLY A 339 16.05 20.36 -17.36
CA GLY A 339 17.18 21.05 -18.00
C GLY A 339 18.12 21.76 -17.03
N ASP A 340 17.77 21.92 -15.74
CA ASP A 340 18.68 22.50 -14.76
C ASP A 340 19.97 21.66 -14.63
N ARG A 341 21.11 22.34 -14.49
CA ARG A 341 22.40 21.69 -14.21
C ARG A 341 22.62 21.67 -12.71
N VAL A 342 22.87 20.48 -12.16
CA VAL A 342 22.96 20.25 -10.71
C VAL A 342 24.30 19.61 -10.38
N LEU A 343 25.00 20.19 -9.41
CA LEU A 343 26.24 19.67 -8.85
C LEU A 343 25.92 18.74 -7.66
N ILE A 344 26.41 17.51 -7.75
CA ILE A 344 26.27 16.49 -6.71
C ILE A 344 27.66 16.21 -6.14
N LYS A 345 27.95 16.75 -4.96
CA LYS A 345 29.23 16.56 -4.28
C LYS A 345 29.32 15.14 -3.69
N PRO A 346 30.53 14.61 -3.45
CA PRO A 346 30.70 13.33 -2.73
C PRO A 346 29.95 13.34 -1.39
N GLY A 347 29.36 12.20 -1.04
CA GLY A 347 28.50 12.01 0.13
C GLY A 347 27.07 12.56 0.01
N HIS A 348 26.76 13.38 -1.01
CA HIS A 348 25.43 13.95 -1.17
C HIS A 348 24.49 13.03 -1.96
N GLY A 349 23.19 13.13 -1.65
CA GLY A 349 22.13 12.46 -2.40
C GLY A 349 21.85 13.17 -3.72
N VAL A 350 21.41 12.40 -4.71
CA VAL A 350 20.96 12.92 -6.00
C VAL A 350 19.54 13.51 -5.85
N PRO A 351 19.30 14.79 -6.14
CA PRO A 351 18.01 15.45 -5.88
C PRO A 351 16.89 15.17 -6.90
N ALA A 352 17.23 14.68 -8.10
CA ALA A 352 16.31 14.48 -9.22
C ALA A 352 16.86 13.43 -10.18
N ASP A 353 16.03 12.91 -11.09
CA ASP A 353 16.56 12.03 -12.14
C ASP A 353 17.21 12.87 -13.24
N GLY A 354 18.34 12.40 -13.77
CA GLY A 354 19.14 13.17 -14.72
C GLY A 354 20.11 12.32 -15.54
N VAL A 355 20.89 13.01 -16.38
CA VAL A 355 22.00 12.43 -17.14
C VAL A 355 23.29 13.15 -16.74
N ILE A 356 24.35 12.39 -16.51
CA ILE A 356 25.67 12.95 -16.16
C ILE A 356 26.24 13.68 -17.38
N GLU A 357 26.57 14.95 -17.21
CA GLU A 357 27.26 15.76 -18.21
C GLU A 357 28.77 15.82 -17.94
N GLU A 358 29.17 15.81 -16.66
CA GLU A 358 30.57 15.88 -16.24
C GLU A 358 30.83 15.00 -15.01
N GLY A 359 31.99 14.33 -14.99
CA GLY A 359 32.46 13.49 -13.88
C GLY A 359 32.22 11.98 -14.07
N GLU A 360 32.90 11.20 -13.23
CA GLU A 360 32.74 9.74 -13.09
C GLU A 360 32.82 9.41 -11.59
N SER A 361 31.82 8.71 -11.07
CA SER A 361 31.75 8.35 -9.65
C SER A 361 30.97 7.06 -9.44
N SER A 362 31.17 6.42 -8.29
CA SER A 362 30.33 5.33 -7.83
C SER A 362 29.09 5.87 -7.08
N LEU A 363 27.92 5.33 -7.43
CA LEU A 363 26.66 5.65 -6.79
C LEU A 363 26.15 4.47 -5.97
N ASP A 364 25.80 4.73 -4.72
CA ASP A 364 25.04 3.79 -3.90
C ASP A 364 23.55 3.91 -4.24
N GLU A 365 23.02 2.88 -4.90
CA GLU A 365 21.60 2.74 -5.26
C GLU A 365 20.87 1.72 -4.35
N SER A 366 21.47 1.32 -3.23
CA SER A 366 20.99 0.23 -2.37
C SER A 366 19.61 0.47 -1.77
N MET A 367 19.27 1.72 -1.46
CA MET A 367 17.96 2.11 -0.94
C MET A 367 16.83 1.90 -1.97
N LEU A 368 17.15 1.96 -3.26
CA LEU A 368 16.18 1.82 -4.35
C LEU A 368 16.16 0.40 -4.93
N THR A 369 17.34 -0.18 -5.14
CA THR A 369 17.50 -1.47 -5.82
C THR A 369 17.61 -2.65 -4.87
N GLY A 370 17.99 -2.41 -3.60
CA GLY A 370 18.32 -3.44 -2.62
C GLY A 370 19.70 -4.10 -2.81
N GLU A 371 20.48 -3.66 -3.81
CA GLU A 371 21.84 -4.16 -4.06
C GLU A 371 22.86 -3.36 -3.25
N TYR A 372 23.77 -4.04 -2.54
CA TYR A 372 24.70 -3.39 -1.61
C TYR A 372 26.00 -2.90 -2.25
N LEU A 373 26.23 -3.20 -3.55
CA LEU A 373 27.44 -2.80 -4.26
C LEU A 373 27.19 -1.49 -5.03
N PRO A 374 28.02 -0.46 -4.82
CA PRO A 374 27.96 0.77 -5.59
C PRO A 374 28.12 0.51 -7.10
N VAL A 375 27.40 1.27 -7.92
CA VAL A 375 27.44 1.19 -9.38
C VAL A 375 28.24 2.38 -9.92
N THR A 376 29.28 2.11 -10.70
CA THR A 376 30.04 3.17 -11.37
C THR A 376 29.22 3.80 -12.50
N ARG A 377 29.14 5.13 -12.51
CA ARG A 377 28.44 5.91 -13.54
C ARG A 377 29.39 6.91 -14.18
N ARG A 378 29.24 7.10 -15.49
CA ARG A 378 30.07 7.95 -16.35
C ARG A 378 29.25 8.98 -17.09
N ILE A 379 29.94 9.91 -17.76
CA ILE A 379 29.33 10.90 -18.65
C ILE A 379 28.41 10.19 -19.67
N GLY A 380 27.16 10.68 -19.76
CA GLY A 380 26.11 10.13 -20.61
C GLY A 380 25.24 9.06 -19.94
N ASP A 381 25.62 8.55 -18.77
CA ASP A 381 24.78 7.61 -18.02
C ASP A 381 23.64 8.33 -17.31
N SER A 382 22.50 7.65 -17.23
CA SER A 382 21.35 8.10 -16.44
C SER A 382 21.59 7.86 -14.95
N VAL A 383 21.21 8.83 -14.14
CA VAL A 383 21.25 8.76 -12.68
C VAL A 383 19.85 8.94 -12.12
N VAL A 384 19.54 8.14 -11.11
CA VAL A 384 18.25 8.17 -10.42
C VAL A 384 18.37 9.05 -9.18
N GLY A 385 17.39 9.93 -8.95
CA GLY A 385 17.25 10.68 -7.72
C GLY A 385 17.20 9.73 -6.52
N GLY A 386 17.70 10.16 -5.37
CA GLY A 386 17.74 9.34 -4.16
C GLY A 386 18.94 8.41 -4.03
N SER A 387 19.70 8.18 -5.10
CA SER A 387 21.02 7.54 -5.02
C SER A 387 21.99 8.43 -4.25
N GLN A 388 23.00 7.84 -3.62
CA GLN A 388 24.06 8.60 -2.94
C GLN A 388 25.34 8.59 -3.76
N ASN A 389 25.93 9.76 -3.98
CA ASN A 389 27.23 9.87 -4.61
C ASN A 389 28.34 9.56 -3.60
N MET A 390 29.29 8.69 -3.95
CA MET A 390 30.27 8.17 -3.00
C MET A 390 31.66 8.81 -3.14
N GLU A 391 32.19 8.91 -4.37
CA GLU A 391 33.61 9.20 -4.60
C GLU A 391 33.88 10.61 -5.13
N ASN A 392 33.45 10.91 -6.36
CA ASN A 392 33.81 12.13 -7.08
C ASN A 392 32.59 13.02 -7.35
N PRO A 393 32.75 14.34 -7.45
CA PRO A 393 31.64 15.22 -7.80
C PRO A 393 31.10 14.91 -9.21
N LEU A 394 29.79 14.98 -9.36
CA LEU A 394 29.08 14.80 -10.63
C LEU A 394 28.29 16.06 -10.97
N THR A 395 28.33 16.47 -12.23
CA THR A 395 27.39 17.45 -12.77
C THR A 395 26.36 16.70 -13.61
N MET A 396 25.09 16.80 -13.24
CA MET A 396 23.99 16.21 -14.01
C MET A 396 23.06 17.28 -14.56
N ARG A 397 22.44 16.98 -15.69
CA ARG A 397 21.28 17.72 -16.19
C ARG A 397 19.99 17.02 -15.78
N VAL A 398 19.10 17.77 -15.15
CA VAL A 398 17.81 17.27 -14.69
C VAL A 398 16.94 16.88 -15.88
N THR A 399 16.37 15.69 -15.82
CA THR A 399 15.38 15.18 -16.78
C THR A 399 13.99 15.11 -16.15
N HIS A 400 13.90 14.67 -14.90
CA HIS A 400 12.63 14.59 -14.15
C HIS A 400 12.83 15.18 -12.75
N PRO A 401 12.32 16.40 -12.50
CA PRO A 401 12.49 17.08 -11.22
C PRO A 401 11.56 16.52 -10.13
N GLY A 402 12.04 16.58 -8.88
CA GLY A 402 11.25 16.42 -7.64
C GLY A 402 10.16 15.35 -7.70
N ASN A 403 8.90 15.79 -7.75
CA ASN A 403 7.69 14.97 -7.69
C ASN A 403 7.46 14.06 -8.92
N THR A 404 8.21 14.29 -10.00
CA THR A 404 8.19 13.45 -11.22
C THR A 404 9.37 12.48 -11.30
N ALA A 405 10.33 12.57 -10.36
CA ALA A 405 11.44 11.63 -10.28
C ALA A 405 10.93 10.22 -9.94
N ARG A 406 11.68 9.21 -10.39
CA ARG A 406 11.36 7.79 -10.22
C ARG A 406 11.12 7.40 -8.77
N VAL A 407 11.87 7.99 -7.84
CA VAL A 407 11.67 7.74 -6.39
C VAL A 407 10.33 8.24 -5.91
N ALA A 408 9.88 9.41 -6.37
CA ALA A 408 8.54 9.92 -6.02
C ALA A 408 7.45 8.98 -6.56
N GLY A 409 7.64 8.44 -7.77
CA GLY A 409 6.78 7.37 -8.31
C GLY A 409 6.80 6.09 -7.47
N ILE A 410 7.95 5.65 -6.98
CA ILE A 410 8.07 4.47 -6.10
C ILE A 410 7.39 4.71 -4.75
N VAL A 411 7.55 5.91 -4.15
CA VAL A 411 6.85 6.30 -2.91
C VAL A 411 5.34 6.22 -3.12
N ASP A 412 4.84 6.80 -4.21
CA ASP A 412 3.42 6.77 -4.54
C ASP A 412 2.89 5.35 -4.74
N LEU A 413 3.60 4.52 -5.50
CA LEU A 413 3.27 3.10 -5.69
C LEU A 413 3.29 2.33 -4.36
N THR A 414 4.24 2.63 -3.47
CA THR A 414 4.32 2.03 -2.14
C THR A 414 3.12 2.42 -1.28
N ASP A 415 2.73 3.70 -1.30
CA ASP A 415 1.55 4.17 -0.59
C ASP A 415 0.26 3.54 -1.15
N ARG A 416 0.14 3.36 -2.48
CA ARG A 416 -0.97 2.59 -3.11
C ARG A 416 -1.04 1.15 -2.58
N ALA A 417 0.10 0.49 -2.50
CA ALA A 417 0.19 -0.89 -2.04
C ALA A 417 -0.28 -1.08 -0.60
N PHE A 418 0.04 -0.13 0.28
CA PHE A 418 -0.39 -0.18 1.68
C PHE A 418 -1.83 0.32 1.89
N ALA A 419 -2.35 1.16 0.99
CA ALA A 419 -3.70 1.67 1.09
C ALA A 419 -4.73 0.62 0.62
N SER A 420 -4.41 -0.15 -0.42
CA SER A 420 -5.31 -1.18 -0.93
C SER A 420 -5.41 -2.40 0.01
N ARG A 421 -6.60 -3.00 0.13
CA ARG A 421 -6.86 -4.18 0.98
C ARG A 421 -7.26 -5.40 0.17
N PRO A 422 -6.71 -6.60 0.44
CA PRO A 422 -7.15 -7.81 -0.22
C PRO A 422 -8.54 -8.22 0.27
N ARG A 423 -9.27 -8.95 -0.59
CA ARG A 423 -10.65 -9.41 -0.31
C ARG A 423 -10.75 -10.17 1.02
N LEU A 424 -9.76 -10.99 1.33
CA LEU A 424 -9.69 -11.72 2.61
C LEU A 424 -9.66 -10.81 3.83
N ALA A 425 -8.97 -9.67 3.78
CA ALA A 425 -8.92 -8.71 4.89
C ALA A 425 -10.28 -8.02 5.08
N GLN A 426 -10.97 -7.69 3.99
CA GLN A 426 -12.32 -7.12 4.04
C GLN A 426 -13.36 -8.13 4.55
N MET A 427 -13.24 -9.40 4.15
CA MET A 427 -14.09 -10.49 4.66
C MET A 427 -13.86 -10.71 6.15
N ALA A 428 -12.61 -10.75 6.61
CA ALA A 428 -12.29 -10.87 8.04
C ALA A 428 -12.88 -9.72 8.87
N ALA A 429 -12.84 -8.49 8.37
CA ALA A 429 -13.45 -7.33 9.02
C ALA A 429 -15.00 -7.45 9.10
N ARG A 430 -15.65 -7.87 8.02
CA ARG A 430 -17.12 -8.13 8.02
C ARG A 430 -17.50 -9.28 8.97
N MET A 431 -16.72 -10.34 8.99
CA MET A 431 -16.93 -11.46 9.93
C MET A 431 -16.76 -11.02 11.38
N ALA A 432 -15.85 -10.08 11.68
CA ALA A 432 -15.66 -9.56 13.02
C ALA A 432 -16.93 -8.86 13.56
N HIS A 433 -17.61 -8.06 12.73
CA HIS A 433 -18.88 -7.43 13.12
C HIS A 433 -19.97 -8.47 13.45
N LEU A 434 -20.20 -9.43 12.54
CA LEU A 434 -21.17 -10.51 12.76
C LEU A 434 -20.83 -11.37 13.97
N PHE A 435 -19.54 -11.60 14.21
CA PHE A 435 -19.06 -12.32 15.38
C PHE A 435 -19.38 -11.58 16.68
N VAL A 436 -19.13 -10.27 16.75
CA VAL A 436 -19.47 -9.44 17.91
C VAL A 436 -20.98 -9.42 18.15
N LEU A 437 -21.78 -9.25 17.09
CA LEU A 437 -23.24 -9.30 17.20
C LEU A 437 -23.73 -10.64 17.79
N ARG A 438 -23.23 -11.76 17.26
CA ARG A 438 -23.55 -13.10 17.77
C ARG A 438 -23.09 -13.29 19.21
N LEU A 439 -21.89 -12.81 19.55
CA LEU A 439 -21.38 -12.86 20.91
C LEU A 439 -22.31 -12.13 21.88
N LEU A 440 -22.74 -10.91 21.55
CA LEU A 440 -23.67 -10.15 22.41
C LEU A 440 -25.00 -10.89 22.61
N LEU A 441 -25.54 -11.53 21.55
CA LEU A 441 -26.74 -12.37 21.68
C LEU A 441 -26.49 -13.58 22.60
N VAL A 442 -25.34 -14.26 22.46
CA VAL A 442 -24.97 -15.36 23.35
C VAL A 442 -24.81 -14.87 24.78
N THR A 443 -24.16 -13.71 25.01
CA THR A 443 -24.04 -13.11 26.34
C THR A 443 -25.41 -12.89 26.94
N VAL A 444 -26.36 -12.29 26.22
CA VAL A 444 -27.73 -12.09 26.73
C VAL A 444 -28.38 -13.43 27.10
N CYS A 445 -28.27 -14.45 26.24
CA CYS A 445 -28.83 -15.77 26.52
C CYS A 445 -28.22 -16.41 27.78
N VAL A 446 -26.89 -16.34 27.93
CA VAL A 446 -26.17 -16.89 29.08
C VAL A 446 -26.55 -16.12 30.35
N THR A 447 -26.61 -14.79 30.29
CA THR A 447 -27.05 -13.94 31.41
C THR A 447 -28.46 -14.30 31.86
N VAL A 448 -29.42 -14.46 30.94
CA VAL A 448 -30.79 -14.87 31.26
C VAL A 448 -30.84 -16.28 31.84
N ALA A 449 -30.08 -17.23 31.30
CA ALA A 449 -30.02 -18.58 31.82
C ALA A 449 -29.49 -18.62 33.27
N TRP A 450 -28.38 -17.94 33.53
CA TRP A 450 -27.80 -17.87 34.88
C TRP A 450 -28.64 -17.05 35.85
N TRP A 451 -29.42 -16.08 35.37
CA TRP A 451 -30.38 -15.37 36.21
C TRP A 451 -31.43 -16.33 36.79
N ILE A 452 -31.78 -17.38 36.06
CA ILE A 452 -32.73 -18.40 36.52
C ILE A 452 -32.05 -19.46 37.40
N ILE A 453 -30.80 -19.83 37.08
CA ILE A 453 -30.06 -20.89 37.79
C ILE A 453 -29.48 -20.39 39.12
N ASP A 454 -28.70 -19.31 39.08
CA ASP A 454 -28.02 -18.72 40.23
C ASP A 454 -27.72 -17.23 39.95
N PRO A 455 -28.59 -16.31 40.41
CA PRO A 455 -28.44 -14.86 40.22
C PRO A 455 -27.09 -14.31 40.70
N SER A 456 -26.48 -14.92 41.73
CA SER A 456 -25.23 -14.45 42.30
C SER A 456 -24.06 -14.54 41.32
N ARG A 457 -24.11 -15.49 40.37
CA ARG A 457 -23.03 -15.75 39.41
C ARG A 457 -23.17 -15.01 38.09
N VAL A 458 -24.33 -14.40 37.84
CA VAL A 458 -24.67 -13.78 36.55
C VAL A 458 -23.62 -12.76 36.12
N LEU A 459 -23.22 -11.88 37.05
CA LEU A 459 -22.36 -10.74 36.73
C LEU A 459 -20.98 -11.19 36.24
N TRP A 460 -20.29 -12.05 37.00
CA TRP A 460 -18.94 -12.47 36.63
C TRP A 460 -18.95 -13.42 35.42
N ILE A 461 -19.97 -14.27 35.26
CA ILE A 461 -20.11 -15.13 34.07
C ILE A 461 -20.36 -14.27 32.81
N MET A 462 -21.24 -13.28 32.90
CA MET A 462 -21.48 -12.32 31.81
C MET A 462 -20.19 -11.61 31.40
N ILE A 463 -19.42 -11.11 32.38
CA ILE A 463 -18.12 -10.47 32.14
C ILE A 463 -17.16 -11.47 31.47
N SER A 464 -17.04 -12.69 32.01
CA SER A 464 -16.19 -13.74 31.43
C SER A 464 -16.53 -14.02 29.96
N VAL A 465 -17.82 -14.14 29.62
CA VAL A 465 -18.27 -14.39 28.25
C VAL A 465 -17.96 -13.20 27.33
N LEU A 466 -18.21 -11.97 27.78
CA LEU A 466 -17.89 -10.77 26.99
C LEU A 466 -16.39 -10.65 26.68
N VAL A 467 -15.53 -11.14 27.58
CA VAL A 467 -14.09 -10.98 27.52
C VAL A 467 -13.40 -12.13 26.77
N VAL A 468 -13.78 -13.38 27.08
CA VAL A 468 -13.00 -14.56 26.67
C VAL A 468 -12.86 -14.71 25.16
N THR A 469 -13.87 -14.26 24.40
CA THR A 469 -13.98 -14.46 22.96
C THR A 469 -13.56 -13.27 22.11
N CYS A 470 -12.78 -12.30 22.62
CA CYS A 470 -12.41 -11.17 21.76
C CYS A 470 -11.84 -11.66 20.42
N PRO A 471 -12.43 -11.27 19.27
CA PRO A 471 -11.94 -11.66 17.95
C PRO A 471 -10.66 -10.90 17.58
N CYS A 472 -9.96 -10.32 18.56
CA CYS A 472 -8.69 -9.62 18.47
C CYS A 472 -7.70 -10.42 17.59
N ALA A 473 -7.42 -11.68 17.97
CA ALA A 473 -6.52 -12.56 17.24
C ALA A 473 -6.96 -12.79 15.78
N LEU A 474 -8.26 -12.97 15.53
CA LEU A 474 -8.83 -13.18 14.20
C LEU A 474 -8.72 -11.92 13.32
N ALA A 475 -9.09 -10.76 13.86
CA ALA A 475 -9.04 -9.48 13.15
C ALA A 475 -7.61 -9.04 12.80
N LEU A 476 -6.62 -9.54 13.56
CA LEU A 476 -5.21 -9.16 13.45
C LEU A 476 -4.34 -10.14 12.69
N ALA A 477 -4.79 -11.39 12.56
CA ALA A 477 -4.06 -12.46 11.89
C ALA A 477 -3.61 -12.05 10.48
N THR A 478 -4.55 -11.54 9.69
CA THR A 478 -4.34 -11.20 8.28
C THR A 478 -3.52 -9.93 8.08
N PRO A 479 -3.88 -8.77 8.68
CA PRO A 479 -3.13 -7.53 8.46
C PRO A 479 -1.67 -7.60 8.93
N THR A 480 -1.41 -8.30 10.05
CA THR A 480 -0.04 -8.42 10.59
C THR A 480 0.84 -9.28 9.69
N ALA A 481 0.32 -10.41 9.21
CA ALA A 481 1.05 -11.29 8.30
C ALA A 481 1.33 -10.60 6.95
N LEU A 482 0.34 -9.92 6.38
CA LEU A 482 0.50 -9.15 5.13
C LEU A 482 1.54 -8.02 5.28
N THR A 483 1.48 -7.27 6.39
CA THR A 483 2.45 -6.20 6.65
C THR A 483 3.88 -6.76 6.75
N ALA A 484 4.06 -7.89 7.44
CA ALA A 484 5.36 -8.54 7.55
C ALA A 484 5.84 -9.11 6.20
N GLY A 485 4.92 -9.68 5.40
CA GLY A 485 5.19 -10.17 4.04
C GLY A 485 5.62 -9.07 3.09
N HIS A 486 4.86 -7.96 2.99
CA HIS A 486 5.23 -6.77 2.22
C HIS A 486 6.59 -6.22 2.65
N GLY A 487 6.82 -6.14 3.97
CA GLY A 487 8.09 -5.69 4.53
C GLY A 487 9.29 -6.50 4.02
N GLN A 488 9.17 -7.83 4.00
CA GLN A 488 10.21 -8.72 3.50
C GLN A 488 10.40 -8.64 1.98
N LEU A 489 9.31 -8.66 1.21
CA LEU A 489 9.36 -8.54 -0.25
C LEU A 489 10.11 -7.28 -0.68
N ARG A 490 9.79 -6.15 -0.06
CA ARG A 490 10.46 -4.88 -0.35
C ARG A 490 11.95 -4.92 0.00
N GLN A 491 12.32 -5.48 1.16
CA GLN A 491 13.74 -5.64 1.55
C GLN A 491 14.55 -6.47 0.54
N ARG A 492 13.88 -7.29 -0.27
CA ARG A 492 14.49 -8.10 -1.33
C ARG A 492 14.36 -7.50 -2.73
N GLY A 493 13.90 -6.25 -2.85
CA GLY A 493 13.77 -5.59 -4.14
C GLY A 493 12.50 -5.95 -4.91
N VAL A 494 11.44 -6.45 -4.24
CA VAL A 494 10.13 -6.72 -4.84
C VAL A 494 9.10 -5.78 -4.23
N LEU A 495 8.58 -4.85 -5.02
CA LEU A 495 7.53 -3.95 -4.60
C LEU A 495 6.18 -4.51 -5.03
N ILE A 496 5.33 -4.88 -4.07
CA ILE A 496 3.93 -5.16 -4.36
C ILE A 496 3.20 -3.83 -4.55
N THR A 497 2.39 -3.70 -5.59
CA THR A 497 1.61 -2.48 -5.90
C THR A 497 0.12 -2.68 -5.65
N ARG A 498 -0.38 -3.92 -5.75
CA ARG A 498 -1.78 -4.29 -5.49
C ARG A 498 -1.93 -5.22 -4.30
N ALA A 499 -2.95 -4.99 -3.48
CA ALA A 499 -3.15 -5.68 -2.21
C ALA A 499 -3.37 -7.19 -2.30
N ASP A 500 -4.01 -7.63 -3.38
CA ASP A 500 -4.33 -9.01 -3.69
C ASP A 500 -3.17 -9.76 -4.37
N ALA A 501 -2.11 -9.07 -4.78
CA ALA A 501 -0.95 -9.68 -5.43
C ALA A 501 -0.31 -10.77 -4.55
N ILE A 502 -0.14 -10.55 -3.24
CA ILE A 502 0.38 -11.60 -2.33
C ILE A 502 -0.56 -12.81 -2.29
N GLU A 503 -1.88 -12.58 -2.27
CA GLU A 503 -2.87 -13.65 -2.21
C GLU A 503 -2.86 -14.47 -3.52
N SER A 504 -2.86 -13.80 -4.66
CA SER A 504 -2.81 -14.42 -5.98
C SER A 504 -1.47 -15.14 -6.21
N LEU A 505 -0.33 -14.51 -5.86
CA LEU A 505 1.00 -15.15 -5.91
C LEU A 505 1.08 -16.40 -5.05
N SER A 506 0.40 -16.43 -3.91
CA SER A 506 0.39 -17.61 -3.04
C SER A 506 -0.41 -18.81 -3.60
N ASN A 507 -1.16 -18.60 -4.68
CA ASN A 507 -1.96 -19.61 -5.39
C ASN A 507 -1.41 -19.93 -6.79
N VAL A 508 -0.30 -19.31 -7.20
CA VAL A 508 0.24 -19.47 -8.56
C VAL A 508 0.54 -20.94 -8.87
N THR A 509 0.18 -21.35 -10.09
CA THR A 509 0.52 -22.66 -10.65
C THR A 509 1.51 -22.54 -11.80
N ARG A 510 1.49 -21.42 -12.53
CA ARG A 510 2.32 -21.19 -13.70
C ARG A 510 2.94 -19.80 -13.73
N VAL A 511 4.20 -19.76 -14.17
CA VAL A 511 4.96 -18.54 -14.42
C VAL A 511 5.25 -18.43 -15.91
N ILE A 512 4.79 -17.36 -16.52
CA ILE A 512 5.02 -17.04 -17.93
C ILE A 512 6.03 -15.90 -18.00
N PHE A 513 7.12 -16.14 -18.72
CA PHE A 513 8.11 -15.12 -19.02
C PHE A 513 7.91 -14.59 -20.43
N ASP A 514 7.97 -13.28 -20.59
CA ASP A 514 8.36 -12.69 -21.87
C ASP A 514 9.87 -12.89 -22.10
N LYS A 515 10.29 -12.86 -23.36
CA LYS A 515 11.71 -12.94 -23.71
C LYS A 515 12.42 -11.60 -23.47
N THR A 516 12.00 -10.58 -24.23
CA THR A 516 12.81 -9.38 -24.46
C THR A 516 12.76 -8.49 -23.22
N GLY A 517 13.93 -8.06 -22.75
CA GLY A 517 14.07 -7.24 -21.54
C GLY A 517 13.72 -7.95 -20.22
N THR A 518 13.17 -9.18 -20.29
CA THR A 518 12.78 -10.00 -19.14
C THR A 518 13.80 -11.10 -18.87
N LEU A 519 13.82 -12.19 -19.65
CA LEU A 519 14.86 -13.22 -19.53
C LEU A 519 16.20 -12.77 -20.09
N THR A 520 16.14 -11.85 -21.06
CA THR A 520 17.31 -11.20 -21.63
C THR A 520 17.56 -9.83 -21.01
N ARG A 521 18.75 -9.27 -21.25
CA ARG A 521 19.12 -7.94 -20.73
C ARG A 521 18.44 -6.81 -21.50
N GLY A 522 17.94 -7.07 -22.71
CA GLY A 522 17.45 -6.03 -23.62
C GLY A 522 18.59 -5.19 -24.21
N GLU A 523 19.82 -5.69 -24.11
CA GLU A 523 21.03 -5.01 -24.59
C GLU A 523 21.68 -5.88 -25.66
N MET A 524 21.57 -5.43 -26.91
CA MET A 524 22.17 -6.11 -28.04
C MET A 524 23.70 -6.06 -27.91
N GLN A 525 24.33 -7.22 -28.05
CA GLN A 525 25.78 -7.36 -28.05
C GLN A 525 26.24 -7.93 -29.40
N LEU A 526 27.35 -7.40 -29.91
CA LEU A 526 28.02 -7.96 -31.06
C LEU A 526 28.81 -9.20 -30.63
N THR A 527 28.33 -10.38 -31.02
CA THR A 527 28.93 -11.67 -30.62
C THR A 527 29.91 -12.20 -31.65
N GLN A 528 29.64 -11.95 -32.94
CA GLN A 528 30.46 -12.48 -34.02
C GLN A 528 30.58 -11.47 -35.15
N THR A 529 31.77 -11.36 -35.73
CA THR A 529 32.03 -10.62 -36.97
C THR A 529 32.57 -11.62 -37.98
N GLN A 530 31.94 -11.70 -39.15
CA GLN A 530 32.38 -12.56 -40.23
C GLN A 530 32.69 -11.71 -41.47
N PRO A 531 33.97 -11.41 -41.74
CA PRO A 531 34.37 -10.68 -42.93
C PRO A 531 34.15 -11.53 -44.19
N LEU A 532 33.77 -10.86 -45.28
CA LEU A 532 33.63 -11.44 -46.62
C LEU A 532 34.86 -11.04 -47.45
N GLY A 533 35.83 -11.94 -47.57
CA GLY A 533 37.13 -11.68 -48.23
C GLY A 533 38.29 -11.46 -47.25
N HIS A 534 39.40 -10.90 -47.72
CA HIS A 534 40.60 -10.64 -46.91
C HIS A 534 40.59 -9.24 -46.28
N HIS A 535 39.48 -8.88 -45.63
CA HIS A 535 39.34 -7.60 -44.94
C HIS A 535 39.59 -7.75 -43.44
N ASP A 536 40.15 -6.71 -42.82
CA ASP A 536 40.37 -6.68 -41.38
C ASP A 536 39.03 -6.51 -40.63
N SER A 537 38.76 -7.43 -39.70
CA SER A 537 37.53 -7.44 -38.90
C SER A 537 37.48 -6.30 -37.89
N GLU A 538 38.63 -5.80 -37.43
CA GLU A 538 38.67 -4.66 -36.50
C GLU A 538 38.28 -3.36 -37.21
N HIS A 539 38.88 -3.11 -38.38
CA HIS A 539 38.51 -1.99 -39.22
C HIS A 539 37.02 -1.98 -39.62
N LEU A 540 36.47 -3.13 -40.03
CA LEU A 540 35.05 -3.23 -40.41
C LEU A 540 34.10 -2.96 -39.23
N ARG A 541 34.46 -3.39 -38.01
CA ARG A 541 33.71 -3.06 -36.79
C ARG A 541 33.73 -1.55 -36.51
N ALA A 542 34.88 -0.90 -36.73
CA ALA A 542 35.02 0.54 -36.54
C ALA A 542 34.17 1.34 -37.54
N ILE A 543 34.10 0.91 -38.80
CA ILE A 543 33.21 1.52 -39.82
C ILE A 543 31.73 1.37 -39.41
N ALA A 544 31.31 0.16 -39.00
CA ALA A 544 29.95 -0.07 -38.53
C ALA A 544 29.61 0.80 -37.31
N ALA A 545 30.56 0.95 -36.37
CA ALA A 545 30.43 1.83 -35.22
C ALA A 545 30.35 3.31 -35.59
N ALA A 546 31.05 3.75 -36.63
CA ALA A 546 30.99 5.12 -37.14
C ALA A 546 29.63 5.45 -37.80
N LEU A 547 29.01 4.48 -38.49
CA LEU A 547 27.65 4.62 -39.02
C LEU A 547 26.60 4.68 -37.90
N GLU A 548 26.63 3.72 -36.98
CA GLU A 548 25.73 3.64 -35.82
C GLU A 548 25.95 4.78 -34.82
N ALA A 549 27.04 5.55 -34.95
CA ALA A 549 27.31 6.65 -34.06
C ALA A 549 26.22 7.74 -34.05
N HIS A 550 25.45 7.82 -35.13
CA HIS A 550 24.38 8.79 -35.36
C HIS A 550 22.98 8.20 -35.12
N SER A 551 22.90 6.96 -34.61
CA SER A 551 21.66 6.20 -34.41
C SER A 551 21.33 6.12 -32.92
N GLU A 552 20.07 6.41 -32.58
CA GLU A 552 19.54 6.21 -31.22
C GLU A 552 18.93 4.80 -31.03
N HIS A 553 19.02 3.94 -32.07
CA HIS A 553 18.45 2.60 -32.02
C HIS A 553 19.20 1.72 -30.98
N PRO A 554 18.52 0.81 -30.25
CA PRO A 554 19.18 -0.08 -29.27
C PRO A 554 20.37 -0.88 -29.81
N ILE A 555 20.32 -1.24 -31.10
CA ILE A 555 21.40 -1.93 -31.83
C ILE A 555 22.69 -1.10 -31.86
N ALA A 556 22.61 0.23 -31.93
CA ALA A 556 23.77 1.12 -31.99
C ALA A 556 24.68 0.94 -30.76
N ARG A 557 24.09 0.59 -29.60
CA ARG A 557 24.84 0.35 -28.36
C ARG A 557 25.80 -0.84 -28.49
N ALA A 558 25.44 -1.85 -29.28
CA ALA A 558 26.29 -3.03 -29.54
C ALA A 558 27.62 -2.67 -30.22
N PHE A 559 27.65 -1.59 -30.99
CA PHE A 559 28.82 -1.15 -31.75
C PHE A 559 29.65 -0.07 -31.03
N ARG A 560 29.15 0.52 -29.93
CA ARG A 560 29.87 1.55 -29.16
C ARG A 560 31.29 1.15 -28.73
N PRO A 561 31.57 -0.08 -28.27
CA PRO A 561 32.93 -0.48 -27.86
C PRO A 561 33.97 -0.42 -28.99
N PHE A 562 33.52 -0.44 -30.25
CA PHE A 562 34.39 -0.44 -31.43
C PHE A 562 34.50 0.93 -32.09
N ARG A 563 34.03 2.00 -31.45
CA ARG A 563 34.16 3.36 -31.99
C ARG A 563 35.63 3.76 -32.08
N ASP A 564 36.04 4.16 -33.27
CA ASP A 564 37.29 4.85 -33.52
C ASP A 564 36.99 6.35 -33.71
N ALA A 565 37.64 7.21 -32.92
CA ALA A 565 37.46 8.65 -32.99
C ALA A 565 37.99 9.27 -34.29
N THR A 566 38.86 8.56 -35.02
CA THR A 566 39.42 9.00 -36.29
C THR A 566 38.46 8.79 -37.48
N LEU A 567 37.52 7.85 -37.36
CA LEU A 567 36.56 7.50 -38.40
C LEU A 567 35.22 8.20 -38.14
N GLN A 568 34.80 9.05 -39.07
CA GLN A 568 33.50 9.73 -39.01
C GLN A 568 32.70 9.53 -40.29
N ALA A 569 31.53 8.90 -40.15
CA ALA A 569 30.56 8.82 -41.22
C ALA A 569 29.85 10.18 -41.39
N ARG A 570 29.69 10.63 -42.63
CA ARG A 570 28.97 11.84 -43.01
C ARG A 570 27.68 11.48 -43.72
N HIS A 571 26.74 12.42 -43.78
CA HIS A 571 25.46 12.27 -44.48
C HIS A 571 24.68 11.00 -44.09
N VAL A 572 24.75 10.58 -42.83
CA VAL A 572 24.09 9.37 -42.36
C VAL A 572 22.57 9.52 -42.43
N LYS A 573 21.89 8.57 -43.07
CA LYS A 573 20.44 8.46 -43.18
C LYS A 573 19.99 7.14 -42.58
N SER A 574 18.99 7.20 -41.71
CA SER A 574 18.34 6.02 -41.15
C SER A 574 17.09 5.67 -41.95
N HIS A 575 17.00 4.42 -42.39
CA HIS A 575 15.87 3.85 -43.09
C HIS A 575 15.13 2.92 -42.14
N THR A 576 13.99 3.39 -41.62
CA THR A 576 13.19 2.69 -40.60
C THR A 576 12.91 1.24 -41.02
N GLY A 577 13.19 0.30 -40.11
CA GLY A 577 12.97 -1.14 -40.33
C GLY A 577 13.94 -1.82 -41.30
N SER A 578 14.91 -1.09 -41.86
CA SER A 578 15.85 -1.58 -42.88
C SER A 578 17.32 -1.46 -42.46
N GLY A 579 17.82 -0.25 -42.17
CA GLY A 579 19.23 -0.02 -41.84
C GLY A 579 19.69 1.44 -41.93
N LEU A 580 21.00 1.65 -41.88
CA LEU A 580 21.69 2.93 -41.98
C LEU A 580 22.50 3.02 -43.28
N GLU A 581 22.50 4.19 -43.90
CA GLU A 581 23.36 4.54 -45.05
C GLU A 581 24.19 5.78 -44.68
N GLY A 582 25.46 5.83 -45.04
CA GLY A 582 26.31 7.01 -44.82
C GLY A 582 27.54 6.99 -45.71
N THR A 583 28.29 8.09 -45.75
CA THR A 583 29.53 8.20 -46.52
C THR A 583 30.76 8.26 -45.62
N LEU A 584 31.79 7.49 -45.95
CA LEU A 584 33.05 7.45 -45.21
C LEU A 584 34.21 7.30 -46.20
N ASP A 585 35.21 8.16 -46.10
CA ASP A 585 36.35 8.25 -47.03
C ASP A 585 35.98 8.30 -48.54
N GLY A 586 34.81 8.88 -48.85
CA GLY A 586 34.31 9.03 -50.22
C GLY A 586 33.50 7.85 -50.75
N ALA A 587 33.45 6.72 -50.04
CA ALA A 587 32.63 5.55 -50.38
C ALA A 587 31.27 5.58 -49.64
N VAL A 588 30.25 4.96 -50.25
CA VAL A 588 28.92 4.82 -49.64
C VAL A 588 28.85 3.50 -48.86
N TRP A 589 28.63 3.60 -47.55
CA TRP A 589 28.49 2.45 -46.68
C TRP A 589 27.04 2.25 -46.26
N ARG A 590 26.60 0.99 -46.20
CA ARG A 590 25.30 0.59 -45.66
C ARG A 590 25.44 -0.51 -44.64
N LEU A 591 24.70 -0.39 -43.54
CA LEU A 591 24.61 -1.39 -42.48
C LEU A 591 23.13 -1.69 -42.21
N GLY A 592 22.70 -2.94 -42.37
CA GLY A 592 21.30 -3.29 -42.11
C GLY A 592 20.91 -4.70 -42.55
N LYS A 593 19.63 -4.88 -42.85
CA LYS A 593 19.11 -6.11 -43.45
C LYS A 593 19.80 -6.40 -44.80
N PRO A 594 19.93 -7.68 -45.20
CA PRO A 594 20.64 -8.07 -46.41
C PRO A 594 20.11 -7.34 -47.66
N ASP A 595 18.80 -7.33 -47.83
CA ASP A 595 18.10 -6.72 -48.98
C ASP A 595 18.30 -5.20 -49.08
N PHE A 596 18.60 -4.55 -47.95
CA PHE A 596 18.88 -3.11 -47.90
C PHE A 596 20.36 -2.81 -48.14
N ALA A 597 21.25 -3.58 -47.51
CA ALA A 597 22.69 -3.34 -47.59
C ALA A 597 23.22 -3.64 -49.00
N SER A 598 22.81 -4.74 -49.63
CA SER A 598 23.31 -5.12 -50.95
C SER A 598 22.20 -5.63 -51.88
N GLN A 599 22.38 -5.38 -53.18
CA GLN A 599 21.56 -6.01 -54.23
C GLN A 599 22.01 -7.43 -54.57
N GLN A 600 23.19 -7.84 -54.07
CA GLN A 600 23.68 -9.21 -54.22
C GLN A 600 23.04 -10.10 -53.14
N SER A 601 22.42 -11.21 -53.57
CA SER A 601 21.92 -12.22 -52.66
C SER A 601 23.10 -13.00 -52.07
N ILE A 602 23.44 -12.72 -50.81
CA ILE A 602 24.42 -13.49 -50.04
C ILE A 602 23.71 -14.32 -48.99
N ALA A 603 24.08 -15.59 -48.89
CA ALA A 603 23.59 -16.49 -47.88
C ALA A 603 24.00 -15.99 -46.48
N VAL A 604 23.02 -15.84 -45.59
CA VAL A 604 23.26 -15.50 -44.19
C VAL A 604 24.10 -16.63 -43.54
N PRO A 605 25.19 -16.33 -42.82
CA PRO A 605 26.18 -17.35 -42.43
C PRO A 605 25.69 -18.43 -41.45
N GLY A 606 24.54 -18.21 -40.80
CA GLY A 606 23.95 -19.17 -39.87
C GLY A 606 22.77 -18.57 -39.11
N ASN A 607 22.34 -19.25 -38.06
CA ASN A 607 21.16 -18.85 -37.28
C ASN A 607 21.45 -17.62 -36.39
N GLY A 608 20.45 -16.77 -36.22
CA GLY A 608 20.50 -15.56 -35.37
C GLY A 608 20.24 -14.27 -36.13
N GLN A 609 20.32 -13.14 -35.44
CA GLN A 609 20.13 -11.83 -36.04
C GLN A 609 21.46 -11.34 -36.63
N TRP A 610 21.52 -11.29 -37.96
CA TRP A 610 22.70 -10.84 -38.70
C TRP A 610 22.43 -9.53 -39.42
N LEU A 611 23.38 -8.60 -39.32
CA LEU A 611 23.42 -7.38 -40.12
C LEU A 611 24.53 -7.49 -41.17
N LEU A 612 24.24 -7.02 -42.37
CA LEU A 612 25.21 -6.95 -43.45
C LEU A 612 25.76 -5.53 -43.55
N LEU A 613 27.09 -5.43 -43.63
CA LEU A 613 27.81 -4.22 -43.98
C LEU A 613 28.27 -4.33 -45.43
N SER A 614 28.04 -3.27 -46.20
CA SER A 614 28.45 -3.17 -47.59
C SER A 614 29.08 -1.81 -47.89
N GLU A 615 30.01 -1.81 -48.83
CA GLU A 615 30.65 -0.62 -49.41
C GLU A 615 30.27 -0.55 -50.89
N ASP A 616 29.69 0.56 -51.35
CA ASP A 616 29.22 0.76 -52.73
C ASP A 616 28.40 -0.44 -53.24
N HIS A 617 27.47 -0.93 -52.40
CA HIS A 617 26.64 -2.13 -52.60
C HIS A 617 27.39 -3.48 -52.61
N GLN A 618 28.72 -3.50 -52.47
CA GLN A 618 29.49 -4.73 -52.33
C GLN A 618 29.53 -5.20 -50.87
N PRO A 619 29.10 -6.43 -50.57
CA PRO A 619 29.12 -6.97 -49.21
C PRO A 619 30.53 -7.12 -48.65
N ARG A 620 30.76 -6.65 -47.42
CA ARG A 620 32.07 -6.64 -46.75
C ARG A 620 32.11 -7.47 -45.48
N ALA A 621 31.06 -7.44 -44.66
CA ALA A 621 31.03 -8.19 -43.41
C ALA A 621 29.62 -8.49 -42.94
N TRP A 622 29.50 -9.58 -42.19
CA TRP A 622 28.34 -9.94 -41.40
C TRP A 622 28.60 -9.68 -39.92
N PHE A 623 27.63 -9.11 -39.23
CA PHE A 623 27.67 -8.84 -37.79
C PHE A 623 26.53 -9.57 -37.09
N LYS A 624 26.87 -10.52 -36.21
CA LYS A 624 25.89 -11.26 -35.43
C LYS A 624 25.58 -10.52 -34.14
N LEU A 625 24.32 -10.15 -34.00
CA LEU A 625 23.77 -9.57 -32.78
C LEU A 625 23.09 -10.65 -31.94
N HIS A 626 23.28 -10.55 -30.64
CA HIS A 626 22.60 -11.39 -29.67
C HIS A 626 22.20 -10.55 -28.46
N ASP A 627 20.97 -10.75 -27.99
CA ASP A 627 20.54 -10.20 -26.71
C ASP A 627 20.93 -11.18 -25.60
N GLY A 628 21.87 -10.77 -24.75
CA GLY A 628 22.44 -11.63 -23.73
C GLY A 628 21.41 -12.04 -22.67
N ILE A 629 21.46 -13.31 -22.26
CA ILE A 629 20.64 -13.83 -21.16
C ILE A 629 21.08 -13.20 -19.82
N ARG A 630 20.13 -12.95 -18.91
CA ARG A 630 20.45 -12.55 -17.54
C ARG A 630 21.19 -13.67 -16.81
N GLU A 631 22.22 -13.32 -16.03
CA GLU A 631 23.08 -14.28 -15.32
C GLU A 631 22.30 -15.25 -14.42
N ASP A 632 21.21 -14.79 -13.81
CA ASP A 632 20.40 -15.58 -12.89
C ASP A 632 19.13 -16.18 -13.52
N ALA A 633 18.93 -16.06 -14.84
CA ALA A 633 17.76 -16.58 -15.53
C ALA A 633 17.63 -18.10 -15.39
N ALA A 634 18.69 -18.85 -15.73
CA ALA A 634 18.69 -20.31 -15.65
C ALA A 634 18.45 -20.80 -14.21
N GLN A 635 19.09 -20.14 -13.25
CA GLN A 635 18.90 -20.43 -11.82
C GLN A 635 17.46 -20.18 -11.38
N THR A 636 16.86 -19.07 -11.83
CA THR A 636 15.48 -18.70 -11.49
C THR A 636 14.49 -19.71 -12.05
N VAL A 637 14.63 -20.09 -13.33
CA VAL A 637 13.75 -21.07 -13.98
C VAL A 637 13.78 -22.40 -13.23
N ALA A 638 14.96 -22.95 -12.94
CA ALA A 638 15.06 -24.20 -12.20
C ALA A 638 14.53 -24.08 -10.77
N ALA A 639 14.72 -22.93 -10.10
CA ALA A 639 14.18 -22.69 -8.78
C ALA A 639 12.65 -22.70 -8.79
N LEU A 640 12.01 -22.10 -9.79
CA LEU A 640 10.56 -22.10 -9.96
C LEU A 640 10.03 -23.51 -10.27
N GLN A 641 10.68 -24.23 -11.20
CA GLN A 641 10.34 -25.62 -11.53
C GLN A 641 10.50 -26.56 -10.33
N ALA A 642 11.56 -26.40 -9.53
CA ALA A 642 11.78 -27.19 -8.31
C ALA A 642 10.69 -26.99 -7.23
N ARG A 643 9.94 -25.88 -7.31
CA ARG A 643 8.74 -25.66 -6.47
C ARG A 643 7.47 -26.27 -7.04
N GLY A 644 7.56 -26.96 -8.18
CA GLY A 644 6.42 -27.55 -8.88
C GLY A 644 5.61 -26.54 -9.69
N LEU A 645 6.16 -25.37 -10.02
CA LEU A 645 5.50 -24.40 -10.90
C LEU A 645 5.81 -24.74 -12.35
N ALA A 646 4.79 -24.69 -13.20
CA ALA A 646 4.99 -24.74 -14.64
C ALA A 646 5.65 -23.43 -15.10
N VAL A 647 6.70 -23.53 -15.91
CA VAL A 647 7.37 -22.37 -16.50
C VAL A 647 7.17 -22.39 -18.00
N GLU A 648 6.72 -21.26 -18.55
CA GLU A 648 6.43 -21.11 -19.97
C GLU A 648 7.04 -19.81 -20.53
N LEU A 649 7.49 -19.86 -21.79
CA LEU A 649 8.07 -18.72 -22.49
C LEU A 649 7.17 -18.28 -23.65
N LEU A 650 6.75 -17.02 -23.66
CA LEU A 650 6.03 -16.42 -24.79
C LEU A 650 6.87 -15.31 -25.41
N SER A 651 6.98 -15.27 -26.74
CA SER A 651 7.71 -14.21 -27.42
C SER A 651 7.18 -13.97 -28.84
N GLY A 652 7.29 -12.71 -29.29
CA GLY A 652 7.04 -12.32 -30.68
C GLY A 652 8.20 -12.61 -31.63
N ASP A 653 9.35 -13.07 -31.13
CA ASP A 653 10.53 -13.35 -31.94
C ASP A 653 10.40 -14.62 -32.78
N THR A 654 11.38 -14.85 -33.68
CA THR A 654 11.41 -16.02 -34.54
C THR A 654 11.53 -17.32 -33.74
N ARG A 655 11.01 -18.40 -34.30
CA ARG A 655 10.98 -19.74 -33.68
C ARG A 655 12.35 -20.18 -33.19
N GLU A 656 13.37 -19.99 -34.02
CA GLU A 656 14.73 -20.42 -33.73
C GLU A 656 15.33 -19.68 -32.53
N ALA A 657 15.02 -18.37 -32.41
CA ALA A 657 15.54 -17.54 -31.33
C ALA A 657 14.87 -17.87 -29.98
N VAL A 658 13.60 -18.26 -30.00
CA VAL A 658 12.84 -18.66 -28.80
C VAL A 658 13.22 -20.08 -28.37
N GLU A 659 13.32 -21.02 -29.32
CA GLU A 659 13.73 -22.41 -29.08
C GLU A 659 15.14 -22.47 -28.48
N SER A 660 16.10 -21.75 -29.07
CA SER A 660 17.47 -21.69 -28.54
C SER A 660 17.54 -21.13 -27.11
N LEU A 661 16.66 -20.18 -26.76
CA LEU A 661 16.61 -19.61 -25.41
C LEU A 661 15.96 -20.59 -24.43
N ALA A 662 14.86 -21.23 -24.85
CA ALA A 662 14.15 -22.22 -24.07
C ALA A 662 15.05 -23.42 -23.73
N ASP A 663 15.82 -23.92 -24.70
CA ASP A 663 16.78 -25.02 -24.49
C ASP A 663 17.88 -24.65 -23.49
N GLN A 664 18.44 -23.44 -23.60
CA GLN A 664 19.48 -22.97 -22.67
C GLN A 664 18.98 -22.83 -21.23
N LEU A 665 17.70 -22.51 -21.06
CA LEU A 665 17.06 -22.31 -19.77
C LEU A 665 16.30 -23.56 -19.26
N ASN A 666 16.27 -24.65 -20.05
CA ASN A 666 15.46 -25.84 -19.80
C ASN A 666 13.97 -25.53 -19.61
N ILE A 667 13.39 -24.71 -20.50
CA ILE A 667 11.96 -24.41 -20.54
C ILE A 667 11.28 -25.32 -21.57
N GLU A 668 10.48 -26.28 -21.11
CA GLU A 668 9.83 -27.26 -22.00
C GLU A 668 8.68 -26.67 -22.83
N THR A 669 7.96 -25.69 -22.28
CA THR A 669 6.79 -25.08 -22.94
C THR A 669 7.14 -23.68 -23.43
N TRP A 670 7.14 -23.47 -24.73
CA TRP A 670 7.43 -22.15 -25.31
C TRP A 670 6.63 -21.91 -26.60
N HIS A 671 6.36 -20.62 -26.87
CA HIS A 671 5.65 -20.18 -28.06
C HIS A 671 6.35 -18.97 -28.70
N ALA A 672 6.60 -19.05 -30.00
CA ALA A 672 7.28 -18.03 -30.79
C ALA A 672 6.32 -17.34 -31.77
N GLY A 673 6.73 -16.20 -32.33
CA GLY A 673 5.94 -15.42 -33.30
C GLY A 673 4.59 -14.93 -32.77
N GLN A 674 4.44 -14.79 -31.45
CA GLN A 674 3.18 -14.42 -30.80
C GLN A 674 2.92 -12.91 -30.90
N SER A 675 1.74 -12.52 -31.36
CA SER A 675 1.24 -11.16 -31.18
C SER A 675 0.82 -10.89 -29.73
N PRO A 676 0.66 -9.62 -29.29
CA PRO A 676 0.10 -9.30 -27.98
C PRO A 676 -1.27 -9.95 -27.74
N GLU A 677 -2.13 -10.02 -28.75
CA GLU A 677 -3.44 -10.67 -28.70
C GLU A 677 -3.30 -12.18 -28.49
N ASP A 678 -2.34 -12.84 -29.17
CA ASP A 678 -2.12 -14.27 -29.01
C ASP A 678 -1.60 -14.61 -27.61
N LYS A 679 -0.67 -13.80 -27.09
CA LYS A 679 -0.20 -13.91 -25.70
C LYS A 679 -1.36 -13.81 -24.70
N LEU A 680 -2.27 -12.86 -24.91
CA LEU A 680 -3.45 -12.68 -24.06
C LEU A 680 -4.45 -13.84 -24.17
N ASN A 681 -4.67 -14.37 -25.38
CA ASN A 681 -5.54 -15.52 -25.60
C ASN A 681 -4.98 -16.77 -24.91
N ARG A 682 -3.67 -17.02 -25.05
CA ARG A 682 -2.97 -18.10 -24.35
C ARG A 682 -3.14 -18.02 -22.84
N LEU A 683 -3.01 -16.82 -22.28
CA LEU A 683 -3.21 -16.58 -20.87
C LEU A 683 -4.66 -16.90 -20.43
N ARG A 684 -5.66 -16.49 -21.21
CA ARG A 684 -7.08 -16.79 -20.94
C ARG A 684 -7.41 -18.28 -21.04
N GLU A 685 -6.80 -19.00 -21.99
CA GLU A 685 -6.96 -20.45 -22.12
C GLU A 685 -6.49 -21.17 -20.85
N LEU A 686 -5.31 -20.79 -20.34
CA LEU A 686 -4.75 -21.36 -19.12
C LEU A 686 -5.62 -21.04 -17.90
N GLN A 687 -6.10 -19.80 -17.79
CA GLN A 687 -7.04 -19.40 -16.74
C GLN A 687 -8.36 -20.17 -16.81
N ALA A 688 -8.88 -20.43 -18.01
CA ALA A 688 -10.09 -21.23 -18.22
C ALA A 688 -9.91 -22.70 -17.80
N GLN A 689 -8.68 -23.22 -17.85
CA GLN A 689 -8.31 -24.54 -17.33
C GLN A 689 -8.17 -24.56 -15.80
N GLY A 690 -8.34 -23.41 -15.13
CA GLY A 690 -8.23 -23.27 -13.68
C GLY A 690 -6.80 -23.00 -13.21
N GLU A 691 -5.85 -22.77 -14.10
CA GLU A 691 -4.50 -22.35 -13.73
C GLU A 691 -4.49 -20.91 -13.21
N ARG A 692 -3.54 -20.63 -12.30
CA ARG A 692 -3.26 -19.27 -11.81
C ARG A 692 -1.94 -18.82 -12.39
N VAL A 693 -2.01 -17.78 -13.22
CA VAL A 693 -0.93 -17.39 -14.12
C VAL A 693 -0.26 -16.10 -13.64
N VAL A 694 1.05 -16.17 -13.41
CA VAL A 694 1.91 -15.00 -13.27
C VAL A 694 2.51 -14.65 -14.62
N MET A 695 2.32 -13.41 -15.10
CA MET A 695 2.98 -12.89 -16.29
C MET A 695 4.12 -11.95 -15.91
N ILE A 696 5.28 -12.11 -16.53
CA ILE A 696 6.48 -11.31 -16.26
C ILE A 696 6.92 -10.64 -17.56
N GLY A 697 7.06 -9.30 -17.55
CA GLY A 697 7.37 -8.51 -18.73
C GLY A 697 8.01 -7.15 -18.45
N ASP A 698 8.57 -6.53 -19.48
CA ASP A 698 9.18 -5.20 -19.44
C ASP A 698 8.27 -4.11 -20.06
N GLY A 699 7.30 -4.48 -20.89
CA GLY A 699 6.12 -3.67 -21.18
C GLY A 699 6.36 -2.42 -22.02
N ILE A 700 6.27 -2.61 -23.35
CA ILE A 700 5.63 -1.68 -24.29
C ILE A 700 4.53 -2.44 -25.04
N ASN A 701 4.84 -3.66 -25.51
CA ASN A 701 3.94 -4.49 -26.31
C ASN A 701 3.01 -5.38 -25.46
N ASP A 702 3.33 -5.60 -24.18
CA ASP A 702 2.66 -6.61 -23.33
C ASP A 702 1.71 -6.03 -22.29
N VAL A 703 1.38 -4.74 -22.37
CA VAL A 703 0.45 -4.09 -21.42
C VAL A 703 -0.90 -4.80 -21.34
N PRO A 704 -1.55 -5.19 -22.46
CA PRO A 704 -2.80 -5.94 -22.40
C PRO A 704 -2.66 -7.31 -21.73
N VAL A 705 -1.52 -7.98 -21.95
CA VAL A 705 -1.21 -9.30 -21.38
C VAL A 705 -0.99 -9.20 -19.87
N LEU A 706 -0.21 -8.21 -19.43
CA LEU A 706 0.00 -7.91 -18.01
C LEU A 706 -1.32 -7.57 -17.31
N ALA A 707 -2.20 -6.81 -17.96
CA ALA A 707 -3.51 -6.48 -17.39
C ALA A 707 -4.46 -7.70 -17.29
N GLY A 708 -4.28 -8.72 -18.13
CA GLY A 708 -5.10 -9.93 -18.13
C GLY A 708 -4.65 -11.02 -17.15
N ALA A 709 -3.41 -10.97 -16.67
CA ALA A 709 -2.84 -11.97 -15.78
C ALA A 709 -3.51 -11.98 -14.39
N ASP A 710 -3.47 -13.14 -13.70
CA ASP A 710 -3.88 -13.20 -12.28
C ASP A 710 -2.92 -12.37 -11.40
N VAL A 711 -1.65 -12.33 -11.82
CA VAL A 711 -0.62 -11.44 -11.28
C VAL A 711 0.32 -11.01 -12.40
N ALA A 712 0.54 -9.72 -12.53
CA ALA A 712 1.58 -9.17 -13.39
C ALA A 712 2.79 -8.68 -12.59
N ILE A 713 3.99 -9.11 -12.97
CA ILE A 713 5.27 -8.61 -12.44
C ILE A 713 5.99 -7.84 -13.53
N ALA A 714 6.18 -6.54 -13.31
CA ALA A 714 6.96 -5.69 -14.22
C ALA A 714 8.44 -5.64 -13.82
N MET A 715 9.32 -5.63 -14.83
CA MET A 715 10.76 -5.45 -14.65
C MET A 715 11.12 -4.00 -14.28
N ASN A 716 12.28 -3.78 -13.65
CA ASN A 716 12.72 -2.45 -13.20
C ASN A 716 12.75 -1.42 -14.34
N GLY A 717 13.21 -1.82 -15.53
CA GLY A 717 13.31 -0.97 -16.72
C GLY A 717 11.99 -0.75 -17.47
N ALA A 718 10.87 -1.26 -16.95
CA ALA A 718 9.59 -1.20 -17.64
C ALA A 718 9.09 0.23 -17.87
N THR A 719 8.25 0.44 -18.89
CA THR A 719 7.62 1.77 -19.07
C THR A 719 6.71 2.13 -17.90
N ASP A 720 6.45 3.43 -17.70
CA ASP A 720 5.54 3.91 -16.66
C ASP A 720 4.14 3.31 -16.78
N LEU A 721 3.71 3.04 -18.01
CA LEU A 721 2.41 2.44 -18.31
C LEU A 721 2.36 0.95 -17.92
N ALA A 722 3.47 0.22 -18.08
CA ALA A 722 3.58 -1.15 -17.60
C ALA A 722 3.69 -1.23 -16.06
N ARG A 723 4.43 -0.30 -15.43
CA ARG A 723 4.55 -0.22 -13.96
C ARG A 723 3.23 0.08 -13.26
N THR A 724 2.43 0.99 -13.82
CA THR A 724 1.13 1.36 -13.24
C THR A 724 0.09 0.25 -13.37
N ARG A 725 0.24 -0.64 -14.36
CA ARG A 725 -0.65 -1.79 -14.59
C ARG A 725 -0.21 -3.06 -13.86
N ALA A 726 1.06 -3.20 -13.48
CA ALA A 726 1.55 -4.39 -12.80
C ALA A 726 1.02 -4.53 -11.36
N ASP A 727 0.92 -5.78 -10.87
CA ASP A 727 0.59 -6.13 -9.48
C ASP A 727 1.81 -6.12 -8.56
N ALA A 728 2.99 -6.29 -9.14
CA ALA A 728 4.27 -6.16 -8.49
C ALA A 728 5.34 -5.61 -9.46
N VAL A 729 6.35 -4.95 -8.92
CA VAL A 729 7.49 -4.40 -9.66
C VAL A 729 8.78 -4.92 -9.05
N LEU A 730 9.64 -5.47 -9.89
CA LEU A 730 11.01 -5.83 -9.52
C LEU A 730 11.88 -4.57 -9.55
N MET A 731 12.41 -4.18 -8.39
CA MET A 731 13.35 -3.06 -8.27
C MET A 731 14.79 -3.49 -8.54
N SER A 732 15.12 -4.77 -8.29
CA SER A 732 16.41 -5.37 -8.64
C SER A 732 16.36 -5.96 -10.05
N PRO A 733 17.47 -5.92 -10.82
CA PRO A 733 17.57 -6.59 -12.12
C PRO A 733 17.65 -8.12 -12.03
N ARG A 734 17.77 -8.69 -10.82
CA ARG A 734 17.87 -10.14 -10.57
C ARG A 734 16.48 -10.81 -10.62
N LEU A 735 16.32 -11.76 -11.53
CA LEU A 735 15.11 -12.57 -11.67
C LEU A 735 14.86 -13.49 -10.47
N MET A 736 15.90 -13.86 -9.71
CA MET A 736 15.75 -14.75 -8.55
C MET A 736 14.79 -14.18 -7.47
N ARG A 737 14.56 -12.86 -7.49
CA ARG A 737 13.59 -12.19 -6.62
C ARG A 737 12.15 -12.60 -6.90
N ILE A 738 11.83 -13.09 -8.11
CA ILE A 738 10.51 -13.66 -8.45
C ILE A 738 10.27 -14.92 -7.62
N HIS A 739 11.26 -15.80 -7.53
CA HIS A 739 11.18 -16.99 -6.69
C HIS A 739 11.02 -16.62 -5.21
N ASP A 740 11.79 -15.64 -4.73
CA ASP A 740 11.63 -15.12 -3.36
C ASP A 740 10.21 -14.57 -3.12
N ALA A 741 9.63 -13.93 -4.13
CA ALA A 741 8.29 -13.36 -4.05
C ALA A 741 7.22 -14.44 -3.86
N VAL A 742 7.27 -15.49 -4.67
CA VAL A 742 6.35 -16.64 -4.55
C VAL A 742 6.52 -17.34 -3.20
N ASP A 743 7.76 -17.55 -2.74
CA ASP A 743 8.02 -18.20 -1.44
C ASP A 743 7.45 -17.41 -0.27
N ILE A 744 7.73 -16.11 -0.21
CA ILE A 744 7.22 -15.24 0.85
C ILE A 744 5.68 -15.15 0.78
N ALA A 745 5.09 -15.10 -0.42
CA ALA A 745 3.64 -15.08 -0.57
C ALA A 745 2.97 -16.35 -0.02
N GLN A 746 3.51 -17.52 -0.37
CA GLN A 746 3.04 -18.82 0.16
C GLN A 746 3.24 -18.93 1.68
N ALA A 747 4.39 -18.50 2.19
CA ALA A 747 4.67 -18.47 3.63
C ALA A 747 3.70 -17.54 4.38
N THR A 748 3.41 -16.37 3.81
CA THR A 748 2.45 -15.40 4.35
C THR A 748 1.07 -16.01 4.47
N ARG A 749 0.59 -16.66 3.41
CA ARG A 749 -0.71 -17.37 3.43
C ARG A 749 -0.76 -18.50 4.45
N ARG A 750 0.33 -19.29 4.57
CA ARG A 750 0.41 -20.37 5.57
C ARG A 750 0.25 -19.83 6.98
N ILE A 751 0.94 -18.73 7.31
CA ILE A 751 0.88 -18.08 8.62
C ILE A 751 -0.49 -17.46 8.88
N MET A 752 -1.10 -16.82 7.87
CA MET A 752 -2.49 -16.34 7.97
C MET A 752 -3.45 -17.48 8.32
N ARG A 753 -3.36 -18.62 7.63
CA ARG A 753 -4.20 -19.80 7.90
C ARG A 753 -3.96 -20.37 9.30
N GLN A 754 -2.71 -20.49 9.73
CA GLN A 754 -2.37 -20.93 11.10
C GLN A 754 -2.99 -20.02 12.16
N ASN A 755 -2.85 -18.71 11.99
CA ASN A 755 -3.38 -17.72 12.93
C ASN A 755 -4.91 -17.75 12.99
N MET A 756 -5.56 -17.93 11.84
CA MET A 756 -7.02 -18.03 11.76
C MET A 756 -7.54 -19.33 12.40
N ILE A 757 -6.90 -20.48 12.13
CA ILE A 757 -7.23 -21.76 12.78
C ILE A 757 -7.06 -21.64 14.29
N TRP A 758 -5.93 -21.11 14.76
CA TRP A 758 -5.67 -20.91 16.19
C TRP A 758 -6.76 -20.05 16.85
N SER A 759 -7.10 -18.91 16.26
CA SER A 759 -8.11 -18.01 16.82
C SER A 759 -9.49 -18.65 16.90
N VAL A 760 -9.88 -19.44 15.89
CA VAL A 760 -11.17 -20.15 15.88
C VAL A 760 -11.17 -21.25 16.94
N CYS A 761 -10.13 -22.08 17.00
CA CYS A 761 -10.01 -23.16 17.98
C CYS A 761 -10.06 -22.63 19.41
N TYR A 762 -9.29 -21.59 19.74
CA TYR A 762 -9.27 -20.98 21.07
C TYR A 762 -10.65 -20.44 21.47
N ASN A 763 -11.31 -19.67 20.59
CA ASN A 763 -12.63 -19.10 20.89
C ASN A 763 -13.71 -20.17 21.03
N PHE A 764 -13.68 -21.20 20.17
CA PHE A 764 -14.63 -22.30 20.22
C PHE A 764 -14.49 -23.15 21.49
N SER A 765 -13.27 -23.33 22.00
CA SER A 765 -13.05 -24.04 23.26
C SER A 765 -13.35 -23.20 24.50
N ALA A 766 -13.02 -21.90 24.48
CA ALA A 766 -13.08 -21.06 25.68
C ALA A 766 -14.49 -20.51 25.94
N LEU A 767 -15.30 -20.24 24.91
CA LEU A 767 -16.66 -19.70 25.07
C LEU A 767 -17.59 -20.63 25.88
N PRO A 768 -17.69 -21.94 25.59
CA PRO A 768 -18.56 -22.82 26.36
C PRO A 768 -18.11 -22.93 27.83
N LEU A 769 -16.80 -23.00 28.07
CA LEU A 769 -16.25 -23.04 29.43
C LEU A 769 -16.57 -21.78 30.23
N ALA A 770 -16.49 -20.60 29.60
CA ALA A 770 -16.90 -19.35 30.23
C ALA A 770 -18.41 -19.31 30.48
N ALA A 771 -19.23 -19.76 29.51
CA ALA A 771 -20.69 -19.82 29.66
C ALA A 771 -21.14 -20.78 30.77
N MET A 772 -20.37 -21.84 31.03
CA MET A 772 -20.59 -22.76 32.16
C MET A 772 -20.08 -22.22 33.50
N GLY A 773 -19.48 -21.03 33.55
CA GLY A 773 -18.88 -20.49 34.77
C GLY A 773 -17.65 -21.28 35.23
N LEU A 774 -16.85 -21.82 34.31
CA LEU A 774 -15.58 -22.48 34.64
C LEU A 774 -14.37 -21.56 34.48
N ILE A 775 -14.55 -20.42 33.80
CA ILE A 775 -13.49 -19.44 33.53
C ILE A 775 -13.83 -18.14 34.24
N PRO A 776 -13.07 -17.73 35.27
CA PRO A 776 -13.24 -16.43 35.91
C PRO A 776 -12.73 -15.29 35.00
N PRO A 777 -13.20 -14.03 35.21
CA PRO A 777 -12.89 -12.90 34.32
C PRO A 777 -11.39 -12.63 34.14
N TRP A 778 -10.61 -12.72 35.21
CA TRP A 778 -9.16 -12.50 35.16
C TRP A 778 -8.45 -13.55 34.28
N LEU A 779 -8.91 -14.81 34.31
CA LEU A 779 -8.36 -15.89 33.48
C LEU A 779 -8.72 -15.70 32.01
N ALA A 780 -9.95 -15.25 31.73
CA ALA A 780 -10.36 -14.88 30.37
C ALA A 780 -9.49 -13.76 29.80
N ALA A 781 -9.18 -12.74 30.61
CA ALA A 781 -8.30 -11.62 30.22
C ALA A 781 -6.84 -12.04 29.93
N ILE A 782 -6.29 -12.98 30.70
CA ILE A 782 -4.97 -13.54 30.43
C ILE A 782 -4.98 -14.38 29.16
N GLY A 783 -5.96 -15.29 29.03
CA GLY A 783 -6.07 -16.22 27.90
C GLY A 783 -6.19 -15.50 26.56
N MET A 784 -7.04 -14.48 26.46
CA MET A 784 -7.21 -13.71 25.22
C MET A 784 -5.93 -12.97 24.83
N SER A 785 -5.19 -12.48 25.82
CA SER A 785 -3.98 -11.66 25.61
C SER A 785 -2.85 -12.55 25.13
N LEU A 786 -2.68 -13.71 25.74
CA LEU A 786 -1.72 -14.72 25.30
C LEU A 786 -2.05 -15.24 23.89
N SER A 787 -3.33 -15.52 23.61
CA SER A 787 -3.78 -15.95 22.27
C SER A 787 -3.43 -14.92 21.19
N SER A 788 -3.64 -13.63 21.47
CA SER A 788 -3.29 -12.53 20.56
C SER A 788 -1.76 -12.41 20.37
N LEU A 789 -0.98 -12.58 21.43
CA LEU A 789 0.49 -12.58 21.37
C LEU A 789 1.04 -13.74 20.54
N VAL A 790 0.44 -14.93 20.62
CA VAL A 790 0.81 -16.10 19.79
C VAL A 790 0.61 -15.78 18.31
N VAL A 791 -0.51 -15.16 17.94
CA VAL A 791 -0.79 -14.76 16.55
C VAL A 791 0.22 -13.71 16.05
N VAL A 792 0.51 -12.69 16.84
CA VAL A 792 1.50 -11.67 16.50
C VAL A 792 2.90 -12.27 16.38
N GLY A 793 3.30 -13.11 17.34
CA GLY A 793 4.59 -13.79 17.33
C GLY A 793 4.76 -14.71 16.12
N ASN A 794 3.72 -15.45 15.75
CA ASN A 794 3.73 -16.30 14.56
C ASN A 794 3.85 -15.47 13.27
N ALA A 795 3.15 -14.32 13.19
CA ALA A 795 3.28 -13.39 12.07
C ALA A 795 4.69 -12.79 11.94
N LEU A 796 5.31 -12.44 13.06
CA LEU A 796 6.68 -11.89 13.09
C LEU A 796 7.75 -12.87 12.60
N ARG A 797 7.47 -14.19 12.52
CA ARG A 797 8.40 -15.16 11.90
C ARG A 797 8.69 -14.84 10.44
N LEU A 798 7.77 -14.17 9.73
CA LEU A 798 8.00 -13.69 8.36
C LEU A 798 9.13 -12.67 8.28
N SER A 799 9.32 -11.83 9.31
CA SER A 799 10.38 -10.81 9.29
C SER A 799 11.78 -11.41 9.19
N ARG A 800 11.97 -12.64 9.68
CA ARG A 800 13.23 -13.40 9.64
C ARG A 800 13.21 -14.52 8.60
N TRP A 801 12.27 -14.48 7.66
CA TRP A 801 12.15 -15.53 6.65
C TRP A 801 13.44 -15.60 5.82
N ARG A 802 13.93 -16.82 5.59
CA ARG A 802 15.01 -17.12 4.66
C ARG A 802 14.45 -18.02 3.60
N SER A 803 14.62 -17.65 2.33
CA SER A 803 14.19 -18.52 1.23
C SER A 803 14.93 -19.84 1.30
N ALA A 804 14.28 -20.91 0.85
CA ALA A 804 14.93 -22.21 0.73
C ALA A 804 16.19 -22.09 -0.16
N PRO A 805 17.29 -22.79 0.18
CA PRO A 805 18.49 -22.79 -0.65
C PRO A 805 18.17 -23.33 -2.03
N THR A 806 18.57 -22.59 -3.06
CA THR A 806 18.36 -22.93 -4.46
C THR A 806 19.20 -24.15 -4.83
N PRO A 807 18.71 -25.06 -5.71
CA PRO A 807 19.57 -26.05 -6.32
C PRO A 807 20.75 -25.36 -7.03
N SER A 808 21.97 -25.82 -6.74
CA SER A 808 23.17 -25.41 -7.48
C SER A 808 23.06 -25.98 -8.88
N ILE A 809 22.79 -25.12 -9.87
CA ILE A 809 23.00 -25.47 -11.26
C ILE A 809 24.48 -25.25 -11.54
N ALA A 810 25.15 -26.25 -12.11
CA ALA A 810 26.50 -26.08 -12.61
C ALA A 810 26.51 -24.91 -13.62
N PRO A 811 27.50 -24.00 -13.59
CA PRO A 811 27.56 -22.91 -14.54
C PRO A 811 27.48 -23.47 -15.97
N ALA A 812 26.61 -22.88 -16.79
CA ALA A 812 26.56 -23.19 -18.21
C ALA A 812 27.99 -23.05 -18.75
N LYS A 813 28.47 -24.09 -19.46
CA LYS A 813 29.81 -24.06 -20.05
C LYS A 813 29.93 -22.75 -20.84
N PRO A 814 30.98 -21.94 -20.62
CA PRO A 814 31.20 -20.76 -21.44
C PRO A 814 31.23 -21.23 -22.89
N VAL A 815 30.37 -20.64 -23.72
CA VAL A 815 30.49 -20.76 -25.17
C VAL A 815 31.87 -20.20 -25.48
N THR A 816 32.78 -21.11 -25.78
CA THR A 816 34.15 -20.78 -26.15
C THR A 816 34.11 -20.12 -27.52
N ALA A 817 34.86 -19.03 -27.66
CA ALA A 817 34.93 -18.14 -28.81
C ALA A 817 35.21 -18.85 -30.14
#